data_AF-A0AAW1TD70-F1
#
_entry.id   AF-A0AAW1TD70-F1
#
_cell.length_a   1.000
_cell.length_b   1.000
_cell.length_c   1.000
_cell.angle_alpha   90.00
_cell.angle_beta   90.00
_cell.angle_gamma   90.00
#
_symmetry.space_group_name_H-M   'P 1'
#
loop_
_entity.id
_entity.type
_entity.pdbx_description
1 polymer ?
#
loop_
_entity_poly.entity_id
_entity_poly.type
_entity_poly.pdbx_seq_one_letter_code
_entity_poly.pdbx_strand_id
1 'polypeptide(L)'
;MQCLNGKPFLLACPLHSKPTSRRPRAQSIVVRAAVAAPPLNTRKSEEIFTEAQTLLPGGVNSPVRAFKSVGGQPIVFDRVEGPYAYDVDGNKYIDYIGSWGPAIVGHAHEEVKAALHAQIEKGTSFGAPCAMENELAKMVIARVPSVEMVRFVNSGTEACLSVLRLMRAYTGREKLLKFSGCYHGHADSFLVQAGSGVATLGLPDSPGVQKSSAAATLTAQYNNLDSVREVFAANKGEIAGIILEPVVGNSGYIAPSQEFLQGLRDIATDEGALLCFDEVMTGFRIAHGCAQQYFDITPDLTTMGKVIGGGLPVGAYGGRRDIMEMVAPAGPMYQAGTLSGNPLAMVAGIKTLEILDRPGAYEYMTKITKRLTDGILKAGRDAGHEVTGGCISAMFGFFFHPGPVTNFEEAANNDKAKFGRWHRGMLERGIYLAPSSFEAGFTSMAHSEEDIDRTIAAAREAGGVQQRLPNRQLTGLPHTCSGAGLFRAAPNLRRHVKQQHSRLQAASDDGVDSDISYEEGKRRKLIDSGGAGKSLTSPGWLTELGRLWGGKSDVPVADAKPDDIKDLLGGALFRALYKWMEETGPVYLLPTGPASSFLVISDPEAAKHVLRASDNPNNPVYNKGLVAEVSKFLFGEGFAVAGGEQWRSRRRAVNPSLHRAYLETMIDRVFGPSALHLASKLQEAADAGKSQDLEACFSQLTLDVIGKALFNYDFDALNTSSPLIQAVYTALKETESRATDVVPLWKLPFLAPLIPRQRKALDSVALIRQTTERLIAKCKEMVDAEEQARFGDEYMNEADPSILRFLIASREEVSSEQLRDDLLSMLVAGHETTGSALTWTLYLLTSNPDKMAKAYQEVDRVMGSKQQPDVQDYTQLRYLTRCVCESMRLYPHPPVLLRRAAIPDTLPGGYAVPVGQDVMISVYNIHHSPAVWDEPEAFQPERFGLDGPTPNEQNTNFRYIPFSGGPRKCVGDQFAMMEAVVSLAVVLKQFEFNLVAGQDIGMTTGATIHTTNGLYMNMQERIPATIEKSQVELAR
;
A
#
# COMPACT_ATOMS: atom_id res chain seq x y z
N MET A 1 -42.43 -2.22 -58.26
CA MET A 1 -42.87 -2.39 -59.67
C MET A 1 -42.11 -1.39 -60.53
N GLN A 2 -41.73 -1.76 -61.76
CA GLN A 2 -41.44 -0.86 -62.91
C GLN A 2 -40.26 0.17 -62.77
N CYS A 3 -39.59 0.62 -63.84
CA CYS A 3 -39.19 -0.08 -65.08
C CYS A 3 -38.15 0.74 -65.90
N LEU A 4 -37.45 0.05 -66.83
CA LEU A 4 -36.91 0.53 -68.13
C LEU A 4 -35.72 1.55 -68.21
N ASN A 5 -34.64 1.04 -68.82
CA ASN A 5 -33.90 1.57 -70.00
C ASN A 5 -33.12 2.91 -69.99
N GLY A 6 -31.94 2.91 -70.65
CA GLY A 6 -31.31 4.14 -71.16
C GLY A 6 -29.81 4.08 -71.53
N LYS A 7 -29.41 3.39 -72.61
CA LYS A 7 -28.13 3.64 -73.34
C LYS A 7 -28.45 4.31 -74.69
N PRO A 8 -27.53 5.08 -75.31
CA PRO A 8 -26.73 4.52 -76.42
C PRO A 8 -25.24 5.02 -76.46
N PHE A 9 -24.23 4.19 -76.75
CA PHE A 9 -23.49 4.02 -78.03
C PHE A 9 -22.57 5.23 -78.41
N LEU A 10 -21.39 5.09 -79.00
CA LEU A 10 -20.59 3.95 -79.56
C LEU A 10 -19.07 4.25 -79.30
N LEU A 11 -17.97 3.78 -79.91
CA LEU A 11 -17.44 2.90 -81.00
C LEU A 11 -16.01 2.49 -80.50
N ALA A 12 -15.29 1.42 -80.87
CA ALA A 12 -15.49 0.27 -81.77
C ALA A 12 -14.63 -0.94 -81.28
N CYS A 13 -14.86 -2.13 -81.85
CA CYS A 13 -13.98 -3.32 -81.76
C CYS A 13 -13.67 -3.78 -83.22
N PRO A 14 -12.72 -4.70 -83.53
CA PRO A 14 -12.76 -6.12 -83.10
C PRO A 14 -11.33 -6.68 -82.80
N LEU A 15 -10.97 -7.99 -82.70
CA LEU A 15 -11.53 -9.28 -83.17
C LEU A 15 -11.11 -10.44 -82.23
N HIS A 16 -11.60 -11.66 -82.47
CA HIS A 16 -11.40 -12.86 -81.61
C HIS A 16 -10.10 -13.64 -81.86
N SER A 17 -9.55 -14.30 -80.82
CA SER A 17 -9.29 -15.76 -80.80
C SER A 17 -8.63 -16.27 -79.49
N LYS A 18 -8.64 -17.59 -79.30
CA LYS A 18 -8.04 -18.44 -78.23
C LYS A 18 -7.67 -19.80 -78.88
N PRO A 19 -6.86 -20.68 -78.28
CA PRO A 19 -5.92 -20.53 -77.15
C PRO A 19 -4.51 -21.18 -77.41
N THR A 20 -3.66 -21.25 -76.37
CA THR A 20 -2.40 -22.05 -76.26
C THR A 20 -1.20 -21.61 -77.13
N SER A 21 0.08 -21.71 -76.71
CA SER A 21 0.69 -22.63 -75.73
C SER A 21 1.99 -22.10 -75.05
N ARG A 22 2.40 -22.79 -73.97
CA ARG A 22 3.73 -22.93 -73.31
C ARG A 22 4.75 -21.74 -73.22
N ARG A 23 5.13 -21.45 -71.96
CA ARG A 23 6.35 -20.76 -71.44
C ARG A 23 7.63 -20.92 -72.30
N PRO A 24 8.52 -19.90 -72.32
CA PRO A 24 9.65 -19.95 -71.36
C PRO A 24 10.09 -18.61 -70.71
N ARG A 25 10.70 -18.76 -69.51
CA ARG A 25 11.67 -17.87 -68.80
C ARG A 25 11.38 -16.36 -68.68
N ALA A 26 11.18 -15.92 -67.43
CA ALA A 26 11.23 -14.51 -67.04
C ALA A 26 12.65 -13.97 -67.04
N GLN A 27 12.82 -12.70 -67.42
CA GLN A 27 13.98 -11.88 -67.06
C GLN A 27 13.68 -11.11 -65.77
N SER A 28 14.70 -10.90 -64.93
CA SER A 28 14.57 -10.26 -63.62
C SER A 28 14.43 -8.74 -63.75
N ILE A 29 13.25 -8.20 -63.40
CA ILE A 29 13.12 -6.78 -63.11
C ILE A 29 13.87 -6.49 -61.80
N VAL A 30 14.88 -5.63 -61.86
CA VAL A 30 15.63 -5.20 -60.69
C VAL A 30 14.77 -4.23 -59.89
N VAL A 31 14.13 -4.73 -58.84
CA VAL A 31 13.52 -3.89 -57.80
C VAL A 31 14.65 -3.10 -57.15
N ARG A 32 14.64 -1.77 -57.28
CA ARG A 32 15.49 -0.90 -56.46
C ARG A 32 15.18 -1.20 -55.00
N ALA A 33 16.18 -1.64 -54.24
CA ALA A 33 16.03 -1.77 -52.80
C ALA A 33 15.65 -0.41 -52.23
N ALA A 34 14.61 -0.38 -51.38
CA ALA A 34 14.35 0.80 -50.57
C ALA A 34 15.60 1.08 -49.74
N VAL A 35 16.06 2.33 -49.72
CA VAL A 35 17.10 2.76 -48.79
C VAL A 35 16.49 2.62 -47.40
N ALA A 36 16.98 1.67 -46.61
CA ALA A 36 16.50 1.47 -45.26
C ALA A 36 16.65 2.78 -44.48
N ALA A 37 15.60 3.19 -43.76
CA ALA A 37 15.69 4.31 -42.84
C ALA A 37 16.85 4.06 -41.86
N PRO A 38 17.61 5.09 -41.46
CA PRO A 38 18.63 4.94 -40.42
C PRO A 38 17.96 4.38 -39.16
N PRO A 39 18.60 3.43 -38.44
CA PRO A 39 18.00 2.82 -37.26
C PRO A 39 17.70 3.89 -36.20
N LEU A 40 16.52 3.80 -35.59
CA LEU A 40 16.06 4.75 -34.58
C LEU A 40 17.06 4.80 -33.41
N ASN A 41 17.72 5.94 -33.22
CA ASN A 41 18.62 6.14 -32.09
C ASN A 41 17.79 6.53 -30.85
N THR A 42 17.78 5.70 -29.81
CA THR A 42 17.04 5.95 -28.56
C THR A 42 17.95 6.08 -27.34
N ARG A 43 19.26 6.25 -27.54
CA ARG A 43 20.26 6.14 -26.49
C ARG A 43 20.06 7.14 -25.34
N LYS A 44 19.85 8.43 -25.62
CA LYS A 44 19.64 9.42 -24.56
C LYS A 44 18.29 9.21 -23.88
N SER A 45 17.27 8.80 -24.64
CA SER A 45 15.96 8.43 -24.09
C SER A 45 16.09 7.28 -23.09
N GLU A 46 16.92 6.27 -23.39
CA GLU A 46 17.25 5.15 -22.51
C GLU A 46 18.07 5.58 -21.28
N GLU A 47 19.08 6.44 -21.45
CA GLU A 47 19.90 6.99 -20.36
C GLU A 47 19.03 7.80 -19.37
N ILE A 48 18.21 8.73 -19.87
CA ILE A 48 17.30 9.55 -19.06
C ILE A 48 16.21 8.70 -18.40
N PHE A 49 15.63 7.72 -19.10
CA PHE A 49 14.59 6.86 -18.50
C PHE A 49 15.15 5.94 -17.42
N THR A 50 16.39 5.47 -17.57
CA THR A 50 17.09 4.69 -16.53
C THR A 50 17.31 5.51 -15.27
N GLU A 51 17.71 6.79 -15.39
CA GLU A 51 17.76 7.70 -14.25
C GLU A 51 16.37 7.95 -13.66
N ALA A 52 15.37 8.24 -14.50
CA ALA A 52 14.00 8.52 -14.07
C ALA A 52 13.37 7.36 -13.29
N GLN A 53 13.71 6.09 -13.60
CA GLN A 53 13.26 4.93 -12.82
C GLN A 53 13.76 4.91 -11.36
N THR A 54 14.82 5.64 -11.03
CA THR A 54 15.30 5.83 -9.65
C THR A 54 14.60 6.99 -8.93
N LEU A 55 13.98 7.91 -9.68
CA LEU A 55 13.39 9.16 -9.17
C LEU A 55 11.86 9.15 -9.13
N LEU A 56 11.21 8.45 -10.05
CA LEU A 56 9.77 8.45 -10.28
C LEU A 56 9.20 7.02 -10.28
N PRO A 57 7.95 6.79 -9.81
CA PRO A 57 7.31 5.47 -9.87
C PRO A 57 7.25 4.90 -11.30
N GLY A 58 8.05 3.87 -11.58
CA GLY A 58 8.17 3.30 -12.93
C GLY A 58 8.75 4.25 -13.97
N GLY A 59 9.45 5.30 -13.56
CA GLY A 59 10.08 6.30 -14.42
C GLY A 59 9.14 7.35 -15.03
N VAL A 60 7.86 7.42 -14.63
CA VAL A 60 6.87 8.30 -15.27
C VAL A 60 5.89 8.95 -14.30
N ASN A 61 5.41 10.14 -14.66
CA ASN A 61 4.29 10.84 -13.98
C ASN A 61 2.89 10.47 -14.54
N SER A 62 2.80 9.45 -15.40
CA SER A 62 1.53 8.95 -15.96
C SER A 62 1.75 7.54 -16.55
N PRO A 63 1.04 6.48 -16.10
CA PRO A 63 1.43 5.09 -16.35
C PRO A 63 1.61 4.70 -17.83
N VAL A 64 0.72 5.16 -18.72
CA VAL A 64 0.76 4.84 -20.16
C VAL A 64 2.04 5.34 -20.85
N ARG A 65 2.70 6.36 -20.29
CA ARG A 65 3.96 6.89 -20.83
C ARG A 65 5.14 5.93 -20.67
N ALA A 66 5.03 4.89 -19.84
CA ALA A 66 6.07 3.88 -19.65
C ALA A 66 6.06 2.76 -20.73
N PHE A 67 5.27 2.90 -21.80
CA PHE A 67 5.20 1.99 -22.97
C PHE A 67 4.85 0.52 -22.68
N LYS A 68 4.48 0.17 -21.44
CA LYS A 68 4.21 -1.22 -20.99
C LYS A 68 3.22 -1.99 -21.89
N SER A 69 2.23 -1.30 -22.48
CA SER A 69 1.21 -1.92 -23.35
C SER A 69 1.70 -2.31 -24.75
N VAL A 70 2.83 -1.74 -25.22
CA VAL A 70 3.43 -1.99 -26.54
C VAL A 70 4.82 -2.64 -26.47
N GLY A 71 5.51 -2.49 -25.35
CA GLY A 71 6.86 -3.01 -25.12
C GLY A 71 7.97 -2.08 -25.62
N GLY A 72 9.19 -2.36 -25.17
CA GLY A 72 10.35 -1.49 -25.38
C GLY A 72 10.43 -0.35 -24.35
N GLN A 73 11.41 0.54 -24.53
CA GLN A 73 11.59 1.73 -23.70
C GLN A 73 10.83 2.92 -24.30
N PRO A 74 10.36 3.88 -23.47
CA PRO A 74 9.67 5.07 -23.93
C PRO A 74 10.62 6.09 -24.58
N ILE A 75 10.06 6.92 -25.47
CA ILE A 75 10.77 8.03 -26.11
C ILE A 75 10.69 9.28 -25.22
N VAL A 76 11.82 9.97 -25.02
CA VAL A 76 11.90 11.19 -24.21
C VAL A 76 11.87 12.41 -25.13
N PHE A 77 10.75 13.13 -25.14
CA PHE A 77 10.55 14.28 -26.01
C PHE A 77 11.22 15.55 -25.50
N ASP A 78 11.87 16.28 -26.41
CA ASP A 78 12.50 17.59 -26.18
C ASP A 78 11.52 18.73 -26.52
N ARG A 79 10.89 18.66 -27.70
CA ARG A 79 10.03 19.73 -28.22
C ARG A 79 8.94 19.21 -29.17
N VAL A 80 7.91 20.03 -29.37
CA VAL A 80 6.76 19.76 -30.25
C VAL A 80 6.41 21.00 -31.09
N GLU A 81 5.96 20.81 -32.32
CA GLU A 81 5.75 21.88 -33.31
C GLU A 81 4.82 21.41 -34.45
N GLY A 82 3.67 22.08 -34.64
CA GLY A 82 2.70 21.71 -35.68
C GLY A 82 2.14 20.30 -35.48
N PRO A 83 2.20 19.40 -36.48
CA PRO A 83 1.83 17.99 -36.32
C PRO A 83 3.00 17.11 -35.82
N TYR A 84 4.11 17.71 -35.36
CA TYR A 84 5.35 16.97 -35.11
C TYR A 84 5.81 17.00 -33.64
N ALA A 85 6.47 15.92 -33.25
CA ALA A 85 7.23 15.80 -32.01
C ALA A 85 8.70 15.44 -32.30
N TYR A 86 9.62 15.90 -31.45
CA TYR A 86 11.05 15.70 -31.59
C TYR A 86 11.64 15.22 -30.26
N ASP A 87 12.49 14.20 -30.29
CA ASP A 87 13.09 13.62 -29.09
C ASP A 87 14.50 14.15 -28.80
N VAL A 88 14.98 13.85 -27.59
CA VAL A 88 16.33 14.23 -27.11
C VAL A 88 17.45 13.66 -28.00
N ASP A 89 17.19 12.55 -28.69
CA ASP A 89 18.11 11.86 -29.60
C ASP A 89 18.15 12.48 -31.01
N GLY A 90 17.20 13.38 -31.32
CA GLY A 90 17.10 14.13 -32.58
C GLY A 90 16.16 13.52 -33.63
N ASN A 91 15.41 12.47 -33.29
CA ASN A 91 14.43 11.88 -34.19
C ASN A 91 13.19 12.81 -34.31
N LYS A 92 12.60 12.84 -35.50
CA LYS A 92 11.34 13.56 -35.79
C LYS A 92 10.20 12.57 -35.99
N TYR A 93 9.07 12.83 -35.35
CA TYR A 93 7.85 12.03 -35.46
C TYR A 93 6.66 12.87 -35.93
N ILE A 94 5.74 12.26 -36.69
CA ILE A 94 4.37 12.75 -36.88
C ILE A 94 3.55 12.27 -35.67
N ASP A 95 2.94 13.19 -34.93
CA ASP A 95 2.32 12.91 -33.63
C ASP A 95 0.80 12.81 -33.70
N TYR A 96 0.30 11.58 -33.56
CA TYR A 96 -1.14 11.27 -33.45
C TYR A 96 -1.62 11.10 -32.00
N ILE A 97 -0.81 11.48 -31.01
CA ILE A 97 -1.23 11.58 -29.61
C ILE A 97 -1.68 13.03 -29.29
N GLY A 98 -1.00 14.05 -29.81
CA GLY A 98 -1.42 15.45 -29.66
C GLY A 98 -1.53 15.90 -28.19
N SER A 99 -0.61 15.43 -27.34
CA SER A 99 -0.67 15.54 -25.86
C SER A 99 -1.91 14.89 -25.22
N TRP A 100 -2.42 13.82 -25.84
CA TRP A 100 -3.65 13.08 -25.52
C TRP A 100 -4.96 13.81 -25.88
N GLY A 101 -4.88 14.82 -26.74
CA GLY A 101 -6.03 15.58 -27.26
C GLY A 101 -5.97 17.12 -27.21
N PRO A 102 -5.20 17.82 -26.36
CA PRO A 102 -5.19 19.29 -26.33
C PRO A 102 -4.71 19.96 -27.63
N ALA A 103 -3.76 19.36 -28.34
CA ALA A 103 -3.08 19.98 -29.49
C ALA A 103 -3.92 19.92 -30.80
N ILE A 104 -5.23 20.17 -30.72
CA ILE A 104 -6.16 20.08 -31.88
C ILE A 104 -5.88 21.13 -32.97
N VAL A 105 -5.31 22.28 -32.62
CA VAL A 105 -4.82 23.30 -33.57
C VAL A 105 -3.37 23.05 -34.02
N GLY A 106 -2.77 21.93 -33.59
CA GLY A 106 -1.33 21.66 -33.68
C GLY A 106 -0.57 22.13 -32.43
N HIS A 107 0.63 21.57 -32.26
CA HIS A 107 1.54 21.94 -31.18
C HIS A 107 2.16 23.32 -31.41
N ALA A 108 2.37 24.08 -30.33
CA ALA A 108 3.11 25.34 -30.34
C ALA A 108 2.58 26.38 -31.36
N HIS A 109 1.27 26.37 -31.63
CA HIS A 109 0.61 27.26 -32.61
C HIS A 109 0.85 28.75 -32.30
N GLU A 110 1.29 29.52 -33.30
CA GLU A 110 1.80 30.90 -33.11
C GLU A 110 0.83 31.83 -32.36
N GLU A 111 -0.45 31.83 -32.73
CA GLU A 111 -1.45 32.71 -32.09
C GLU A 111 -1.71 32.33 -30.62
N VAL A 112 -1.59 31.05 -30.26
CA VAL A 112 -1.73 30.59 -28.87
C VAL A 112 -0.47 30.95 -28.07
N LYS A 113 0.72 30.76 -28.64
CA LYS A 113 1.99 31.22 -28.03
C LYS A 113 2.01 32.72 -27.80
N ALA A 114 1.62 33.51 -28.79
CA ALA A 114 1.61 34.97 -28.70
C ALA A 114 0.69 35.47 -27.57
N ALA A 115 -0.49 34.86 -27.44
CA ALA A 115 -1.43 35.17 -26.36
C ALA A 115 -0.92 34.72 -24.99
N LEU A 116 -0.28 33.55 -24.91
CA LEU A 116 0.40 33.07 -23.69
C LEU A 116 1.52 34.01 -23.25
N HIS A 117 2.42 34.42 -24.15
CA HIS A 117 3.47 35.40 -23.85
C HIS A 117 2.88 36.73 -23.35
N ALA A 118 1.87 37.27 -24.05
CA ALA A 118 1.19 38.50 -23.65
C ALA A 118 0.42 38.41 -22.32
N GLN A 119 0.19 37.20 -21.78
CA GLN A 119 -0.37 36.97 -20.46
C GLN A 119 0.70 36.70 -19.39
N ILE A 120 1.84 36.06 -19.74
CA ILE A 120 2.96 35.87 -18.81
C ILE A 120 3.47 37.21 -18.27
N GLU A 121 3.57 38.25 -19.11
CA GLU A 121 3.95 39.61 -18.71
C GLU A 121 3.00 40.25 -17.67
N LYS A 122 1.78 39.71 -17.51
CA LYS A 122 0.80 40.17 -16.52
C LYS A 122 0.72 39.27 -15.28
N GLY A 123 1.39 38.12 -15.28
CA GLY A 123 1.30 37.10 -14.25
C GLY A 123 0.46 35.86 -14.66
N THR A 124 0.83 34.71 -14.12
CA THR A 124 0.28 33.40 -14.48
C THR A 124 -0.94 32.98 -13.66
N SER A 125 -1.10 33.51 -12.44
CA SER A 125 -2.26 33.33 -11.55
C SER A 125 -2.41 34.52 -10.61
N PHE A 126 -3.64 34.81 -10.19
CA PHE A 126 -3.98 35.97 -9.34
C PHE A 126 -4.61 35.59 -7.99
N GLY A 127 -5.10 34.36 -7.82
CA GLY A 127 -5.90 33.97 -6.64
C GLY A 127 -7.24 34.72 -6.50
N ALA A 128 -7.66 35.45 -7.53
CA ALA A 128 -8.88 36.26 -7.59
C ALA A 128 -9.41 36.29 -9.04
N PRO A 129 -10.72 36.57 -9.25
CA PRO A 129 -11.34 36.48 -10.58
C PRO A 129 -10.74 37.42 -11.63
N CYS A 130 -10.67 36.95 -12.87
CA CYS A 130 -10.17 37.69 -14.02
C CYS A 130 -11.19 37.73 -15.19
N ALA A 131 -11.01 38.67 -16.12
CA ALA A 131 -11.95 38.86 -17.24
C ALA A 131 -12.01 37.65 -18.20
N MET A 132 -10.91 36.91 -18.33
CA MET A 132 -10.79 35.77 -19.27
C MET A 132 -11.62 34.55 -18.84
N GLU A 133 -11.91 34.38 -17.54
CA GLU A 133 -12.85 33.37 -17.06
C GLU A 133 -14.26 33.63 -17.61
N ASN A 134 -14.71 34.90 -17.54
CA ASN A 134 -16.00 35.32 -18.08
C ASN A 134 -16.06 35.25 -19.61
N GLU A 135 -14.92 35.42 -20.29
CA GLU A 135 -14.80 35.32 -21.75
C GLU A 135 -14.89 33.85 -22.20
N LEU A 136 -14.06 32.97 -21.62
CA LEU A 136 -14.11 31.54 -21.94
C LEU A 136 -15.45 30.90 -21.53
N ALA A 137 -16.03 31.29 -20.39
CA ALA A 137 -17.35 30.81 -19.98
C ALA A 137 -18.44 31.15 -21.01
N LYS A 138 -18.45 32.37 -21.55
CA LYS A 138 -19.38 32.77 -22.62
C LYS A 138 -19.16 31.97 -23.90
N MET A 139 -17.91 31.71 -24.29
CA MET A 139 -17.60 30.87 -25.45
C MET A 139 -18.12 29.44 -25.26
N VAL A 140 -17.94 28.84 -24.08
CA VAL A 140 -18.45 27.49 -23.77
C VAL A 140 -19.97 27.45 -23.85
N ILE A 141 -20.66 28.36 -23.15
CA ILE A 141 -22.13 28.46 -23.12
C ILE A 141 -22.70 28.69 -24.54
N ALA A 142 -22.05 29.53 -25.36
CA ALA A 142 -22.49 29.79 -26.73
C ALA A 142 -22.26 28.61 -27.70
N ARG A 143 -21.32 27.70 -27.40
CA ARG A 143 -21.03 26.52 -28.24
C ARG A 143 -21.82 25.28 -27.85
N VAL A 144 -22.13 25.11 -26.56
CA VAL A 144 -22.62 23.87 -25.97
C VAL A 144 -23.97 24.13 -25.30
N PRO A 145 -25.11 24.03 -26.00
CA PRO A 145 -26.40 24.55 -25.51
C PRO A 145 -26.96 23.88 -24.24
N SER A 146 -26.48 22.69 -23.86
CA SER A 146 -26.80 22.08 -22.55
C SER A 146 -26.19 22.84 -21.37
N VAL A 147 -25.16 23.65 -21.62
CA VAL A 147 -24.35 24.33 -20.59
C VAL A 147 -24.82 25.77 -20.45
N GLU A 148 -25.79 25.98 -19.56
CA GLU A 148 -26.30 27.30 -19.19
C GLU A 148 -25.40 28.01 -18.17
N MET A 149 -24.59 27.23 -17.43
CA MET A 149 -23.62 27.68 -16.44
C MET A 149 -22.45 26.69 -16.34
N VAL A 150 -21.24 27.20 -16.09
CA VAL A 150 -19.98 26.42 -16.12
C VAL A 150 -19.05 26.80 -14.96
N ARG A 151 -18.26 25.83 -14.48
CA ARG A 151 -17.20 25.97 -13.47
C ARG A 151 -15.89 25.44 -14.03
N PHE A 152 -14.83 26.25 -13.97
CA PHE A 152 -13.47 25.82 -14.32
C PHE A 152 -12.79 25.10 -13.15
N VAL A 153 -11.97 24.11 -13.49
CA VAL A 153 -11.18 23.26 -12.58
C VAL A 153 -9.81 22.97 -13.25
N ASN A 154 -8.91 22.24 -12.59
CA ASN A 154 -7.53 22.06 -13.05
C ASN A 154 -7.32 20.79 -13.91
N SER A 155 -8.29 19.85 -13.90
CA SER A 155 -8.22 18.60 -14.65
C SER A 155 -9.61 18.01 -14.96
N GLY A 156 -9.66 17.06 -15.90
CA GLY A 156 -10.86 16.24 -16.12
C GLY A 156 -11.27 15.42 -14.89
N THR A 157 -10.31 14.89 -14.13
CA THR A 157 -10.60 14.18 -12.86
C THR A 157 -11.35 15.08 -11.88
N GLU A 158 -10.95 16.35 -11.73
CA GLU A 158 -11.67 17.32 -10.88
C GLU A 158 -13.07 17.62 -11.42
N ALA A 159 -13.26 17.66 -12.74
CA ALA A 159 -14.57 17.90 -13.35
C ALA A 159 -15.54 16.73 -13.09
N CYS A 160 -15.11 15.50 -13.37
CA CYS A 160 -15.94 14.31 -13.20
C CYS A 160 -16.20 13.98 -11.72
N LEU A 161 -15.22 14.21 -10.82
CA LEU A 161 -15.42 14.16 -9.37
C LEU A 161 -16.45 15.20 -8.89
N SER A 162 -16.41 16.41 -9.45
CA SER A 162 -17.35 17.46 -9.09
C SER A 162 -18.77 17.14 -9.58
N VAL A 163 -18.92 16.63 -10.81
CA VAL A 163 -20.22 16.20 -11.35
C VAL A 163 -20.78 15.00 -10.59
N LEU A 164 -19.95 14.02 -10.19
CA LEU A 164 -20.37 12.94 -9.28
C LEU A 164 -20.97 13.45 -7.97
N ARG A 165 -20.37 14.47 -7.35
CA ARG A 165 -20.92 15.09 -6.14
C ARG A 165 -22.16 15.93 -6.43
N LEU A 166 -22.21 16.59 -7.59
CA LEU A 166 -23.32 17.44 -8.00
C LEU A 166 -24.60 16.65 -8.30
N MET A 167 -24.49 15.52 -9.02
CA MET A 167 -25.64 14.65 -9.30
C MET A 167 -26.27 14.11 -8.03
N ARG A 168 -25.44 13.65 -7.07
CA ARG A 168 -25.88 13.23 -5.74
C ARG A 168 -26.55 14.36 -4.96
N ALA A 169 -25.93 15.54 -4.94
CA ALA A 169 -26.46 16.71 -4.22
C ALA A 169 -27.79 17.26 -4.80
N TYR A 170 -27.99 17.17 -6.12
CA TYR A 170 -29.22 17.64 -6.78
C TYR A 170 -30.38 16.64 -6.66
N THR A 171 -30.11 15.34 -6.80
CA THR A 171 -31.16 14.30 -6.78
C THR A 171 -31.48 13.76 -5.39
N GLY A 172 -30.59 13.93 -4.41
CA GLY A 172 -30.69 13.32 -3.09
C GLY A 172 -30.43 11.79 -3.09
N ARG A 173 -29.93 11.25 -4.20
CA ARG A 173 -29.68 9.81 -4.41
C ARG A 173 -28.18 9.49 -4.33
N GLU A 174 -27.81 8.26 -4.00
CA GLU A 174 -26.40 7.86 -3.80
C GLU A 174 -25.76 7.15 -5.00
N LYS A 175 -26.48 6.25 -5.69
CA LYS A 175 -25.86 5.38 -6.70
C LYS A 175 -25.59 6.12 -8.01
N LEU A 176 -24.55 5.74 -8.73
CA LEU A 176 -24.21 6.27 -10.05
C LEU A 176 -23.94 5.14 -11.02
N LEU A 177 -24.27 5.32 -12.29
CA LEU A 177 -23.97 4.37 -13.36
C LEU A 177 -22.83 4.87 -14.24
N LYS A 178 -21.80 4.03 -14.43
CA LYS A 178 -20.77 4.16 -15.47
C LYS A 178 -20.77 2.94 -16.41
N PHE A 179 -19.89 2.94 -17.40
CA PHE A 179 -19.76 1.83 -18.35
C PHE A 179 -18.41 1.11 -18.27
N SER A 180 -18.38 -0.16 -18.67
CA SER A 180 -17.14 -0.92 -18.83
C SER A 180 -16.23 -0.24 -19.87
N GLY A 181 -14.93 -0.20 -19.60
CA GLY A 181 -13.93 0.42 -20.48
C GLY A 181 -13.87 1.97 -20.50
N CYS A 182 -14.86 2.68 -19.95
CA CYS A 182 -14.79 4.15 -19.83
C CYS A 182 -13.84 4.59 -18.70
N TYR A 183 -13.30 5.81 -18.79
CA TYR A 183 -12.42 6.41 -17.78
C TYR A 183 -12.73 7.88 -17.50
N HIS A 184 -13.19 8.15 -16.28
CA HIS A 184 -13.66 9.47 -15.81
C HIS A 184 -12.67 10.11 -14.80
N GLY A 185 -11.38 9.86 -14.98
CA GLY A 185 -10.34 10.20 -14.00
C GLY A 185 -10.17 9.14 -12.90
N HIS A 186 -9.30 9.42 -11.94
CA HIS A 186 -8.87 8.48 -10.89
C HIS A 186 -9.47 8.76 -9.50
N ALA A 187 -10.68 9.33 -9.44
CA ALA A 187 -11.40 9.44 -8.17
C ALA A 187 -11.86 8.05 -7.71
N ASP A 188 -11.79 7.76 -6.41
CA ASP A 188 -12.10 6.46 -5.79
C ASP A 188 -13.37 5.80 -6.34
N SER A 189 -14.48 6.54 -6.41
CA SER A 189 -15.76 6.02 -6.93
C SER A 189 -15.75 5.65 -8.42
N PHE A 190 -14.77 6.05 -9.22
CA PHE A 190 -14.64 5.64 -10.63
C PHE A 190 -13.61 4.50 -10.82
N LEU A 191 -12.86 4.13 -9.79
CA LEU A 191 -11.83 3.09 -9.84
C LEU A 191 -12.38 1.66 -9.62
N VAL A 192 -13.65 1.47 -10.02
CA VAL A 192 -14.37 0.18 -10.09
C VAL A 192 -14.48 -0.23 -11.55
N GLN A 193 -13.86 -1.34 -11.96
CA GLN A 193 -13.83 -1.79 -13.36
C GLN A 193 -13.48 -0.65 -14.35
N ALA A 194 -12.38 0.06 -14.09
CA ALA A 194 -11.96 1.24 -14.85
C ALA A 194 -11.24 0.89 -16.17
N GLY A 195 -11.25 1.83 -17.12
CA GLY A 195 -10.72 1.66 -18.48
C GLY A 195 -9.19 1.47 -18.63
N SER A 196 -8.68 1.81 -19.82
CA SER A 196 -7.36 1.47 -20.37
C SER A 196 -6.20 1.41 -19.37
N GLY A 197 -6.01 2.45 -18.56
CA GLY A 197 -4.88 2.57 -17.63
C GLY A 197 -4.88 1.56 -16.49
N VAL A 198 -6.06 1.08 -16.07
CA VAL A 198 -6.24 0.08 -15.01
C VAL A 198 -6.26 -1.33 -15.63
N ALA A 199 -7.00 -1.52 -16.72
CA ALA A 199 -7.00 -2.76 -17.51
C ALA A 199 -5.59 -3.14 -18.05
N THR A 200 -4.77 -2.16 -18.44
CA THR A 200 -3.36 -2.36 -18.86
C THR A 200 -2.49 -2.96 -17.75
N LEU A 201 -2.83 -2.69 -16.49
CA LEU A 201 -2.09 -3.19 -15.32
C LEU A 201 -2.65 -4.53 -14.80
N GLY A 202 -3.71 -5.06 -15.42
CA GLY A 202 -4.34 -6.34 -15.03
C GLY A 202 -5.12 -6.28 -13.71
N LEU A 203 -5.45 -5.07 -13.23
CA LEU A 203 -6.19 -4.87 -11.99
C LEU A 203 -7.70 -4.74 -12.29
N PRO A 204 -8.60 -5.45 -11.60
CA PRO A 204 -10.05 -5.23 -11.74
C PRO A 204 -10.49 -3.94 -11.03
N ASP A 205 -9.95 -3.70 -9.83
CA ASP A 205 -10.14 -2.51 -9.00
C ASP A 205 -8.79 -2.00 -8.49
N SER A 206 -8.71 -0.73 -8.10
CA SER A 206 -7.44 -0.12 -7.65
C SER A 206 -7.19 -0.32 -6.14
N PRO A 207 -6.06 -0.93 -5.71
CA PRO A 207 -5.71 -1.00 -4.29
C PRO A 207 -5.59 0.37 -3.63
N GLY A 208 -6.13 0.50 -2.42
CA GLY A 208 -6.20 1.76 -1.66
C GLY A 208 -7.57 2.43 -1.71
N VAL A 209 -8.40 2.13 -2.71
CA VAL A 209 -9.81 2.53 -2.77
C VAL A 209 -10.60 1.81 -1.68
N GLN A 210 -11.38 2.55 -0.90
CA GLN A 210 -12.27 1.93 0.10
C GLN A 210 -13.49 1.30 -0.58
N LYS A 211 -13.87 0.07 -0.19
CA LYS A 211 -15.10 -0.59 -0.68
C LYS A 211 -16.34 0.31 -0.55
N SER A 212 -16.46 1.06 0.55
CA SER A 212 -17.52 2.05 0.79
C SER A 212 -17.56 3.20 -0.23
N SER A 213 -16.39 3.67 -0.69
CA SER A 213 -16.29 4.74 -1.70
C SER A 213 -16.60 4.24 -3.12
N ALA A 214 -16.51 2.93 -3.33
CA ALA A 214 -16.77 2.22 -4.58
C ALA A 214 -18.22 1.68 -4.70
N ALA A 215 -18.83 1.22 -3.59
CA ALA A 215 -20.10 0.48 -3.58
C ALA A 215 -21.29 1.25 -4.19
N ALA A 216 -21.27 2.58 -4.16
CA ALA A 216 -22.28 3.43 -4.78
C ALA A 216 -22.02 3.71 -6.28
N THR A 217 -21.16 2.94 -6.95
CA THR A 217 -20.90 3.02 -8.39
C THR A 217 -21.20 1.69 -9.08
N LEU A 218 -22.25 1.69 -9.89
CA LEU A 218 -22.72 0.59 -10.72
C LEU A 218 -22.01 0.65 -12.09
N THR A 219 -21.81 -0.49 -12.74
CA THR A 219 -21.25 -0.58 -14.10
C THR A 219 -22.17 -1.38 -15.02
N ALA A 220 -22.48 -0.84 -16.19
CA ALA A 220 -23.16 -1.54 -17.30
C ALA A 220 -22.22 -1.70 -18.51
N GLN A 221 -22.62 -2.51 -19.49
CA GLN A 221 -21.88 -2.66 -20.74
C GLN A 221 -22.13 -1.49 -21.70
N TYR A 222 -21.07 -0.95 -22.31
CA TYR A 222 -21.20 0.11 -23.32
C TYR A 222 -21.92 -0.43 -24.58
N ASN A 223 -22.73 0.42 -25.24
CA ASN A 223 -23.62 0.05 -26.36
C ASN A 223 -24.70 -1.02 -26.04
N ASN A 224 -24.87 -1.45 -24.79
CA ASN A 224 -25.90 -2.43 -24.39
C ASN A 224 -26.98 -1.76 -23.51
N LEU A 225 -28.13 -1.44 -24.11
CA LEU A 225 -29.25 -0.84 -23.37
C LEU A 225 -29.95 -1.81 -22.40
N ASP A 226 -29.93 -3.12 -22.65
CA ASP A 226 -30.59 -4.08 -21.77
C ASP A 226 -29.82 -4.25 -20.46
N SER A 227 -28.48 -4.25 -20.52
CA SER A 227 -27.61 -4.15 -19.33
C SER A 227 -27.90 -2.90 -18.49
N VAL A 228 -28.24 -1.77 -19.13
CA VAL A 228 -28.65 -0.53 -18.42
C VAL A 228 -30.03 -0.69 -17.79
N ARG A 229 -31.00 -1.26 -18.51
CA ARG A 229 -32.37 -1.52 -18.03
C ARG A 229 -32.36 -2.47 -16.83
N GLU A 230 -31.54 -3.51 -16.86
CA GLU A 230 -31.34 -4.45 -15.74
C GLU A 230 -30.81 -3.73 -14.49
N VAL A 231 -29.78 -2.89 -14.64
CA VAL A 231 -29.20 -2.13 -13.52
C VAL A 231 -30.20 -1.13 -12.93
N PHE A 232 -30.96 -0.40 -13.75
CA PHE A 232 -32.03 0.49 -13.25
C PHE A 232 -33.17 -0.30 -12.59
N ALA A 233 -33.60 -1.42 -13.18
CA ALA A 233 -34.67 -2.26 -12.63
C ALA A 233 -34.31 -2.86 -11.26
N ALA A 234 -33.02 -3.09 -10.98
CA ALA A 234 -32.50 -3.54 -9.70
C ALA A 234 -32.23 -2.42 -8.67
N ASN A 235 -32.23 -1.14 -9.08
CA ASN A 235 -31.85 0.02 -8.25
C ASN A 235 -32.84 1.19 -8.39
N LYS A 236 -34.13 0.88 -8.46
CA LYS A 236 -35.21 1.83 -8.83
C LYS A 236 -35.25 3.05 -7.91
N GLY A 237 -35.13 4.24 -8.50
CA GLY A 237 -35.10 5.51 -7.77
C GLY A 237 -33.84 5.78 -6.95
N GLU A 238 -32.85 4.88 -6.92
CA GLU A 238 -31.61 5.03 -6.14
C GLU A 238 -30.44 5.61 -6.95
N ILE A 239 -30.54 5.64 -8.28
CA ILE A 239 -29.50 6.14 -9.19
C ILE A 239 -29.64 7.66 -9.38
N ALA A 240 -28.63 8.42 -8.96
CA ALA A 240 -28.53 9.87 -9.13
C ALA A 240 -28.24 10.29 -10.58
N GLY A 241 -27.54 9.45 -11.35
CA GLY A 241 -27.16 9.78 -12.72
C GLY A 241 -26.32 8.73 -13.42
N ILE A 242 -26.18 8.92 -14.72
CA ILE A 242 -25.40 8.11 -15.67
C ILE A 242 -24.23 8.99 -16.16
N ILE A 243 -23.01 8.45 -16.18
CA ILE A 243 -21.84 9.09 -16.79
C ILE A 243 -21.20 8.17 -17.84
N LEU A 244 -20.87 8.72 -19.01
CA LEU A 244 -20.19 8.01 -20.09
C LEU A 244 -19.33 8.94 -20.95
N GLU A 245 -18.32 8.37 -21.61
CA GLU A 245 -17.72 8.98 -22.80
C GLU A 245 -18.73 8.82 -23.96
N PRO A 246 -19.21 9.89 -24.62
CA PRO A 246 -20.18 9.75 -25.73
C PRO A 246 -19.54 9.16 -27.00
N VAL A 247 -18.21 9.18 -27.09
CA VAL A 247 -17.41 8.29 -27.95
C VAL A 247 -16.24 7.81 -27.09
N VAL A 248 -16.13 6.51 -26.85
CA VAL A 248 -15.05 5.99 -25.99
C VAL A 248 -13.72 6.16 -26.71
N GLY A 249 -12.72 6.64 -25.98
CA GLY A 249 -11.32 6.60 -26.38
C GLY A 249 -10.41 5.89 -25.38
N ASN A 250 -10.79 5.82 -24.09
CA ASN A 250 -10.01 5.13 -23.06
C ASN A 250 -10.25 3.59 -23.03
N SER A 251 -10.71 3.01 -24.13
CA SER A 251 -10.63 1.56 -24.43
C SER A 251 -10.30 1.31 -25.91
N GLY A 252 -9.59 2.26 -26.51
CA GLY A 252 -9.49 2.44 -27.94
C GLY A 252 -10.71 3.22 -28.44
N TYR A 253 -10.73 3.49 -29.74
CA TYR A 253 -11.87 4.16 -30.38
C TYR A 253 -13.07 3.20 -30.45
N ILE A 254 -14.14 3.50 -29.72
CA ILE A 254 -15.41 2.76 -29.81
C ILE A 254 -16.54 3.79 -30.02
N ALA A 255 -17.23 3.69 -31.16
CA ALA A 255 -18.35 4.57 -31.47
C ALA A 255 -19.64 4.09 -30.77
N PRO A 256 -20.51 5.02 -30.33
CA PRO A 256 -21.86 4.67 -29.88
C PRO A 256 -22.74 4.23 -31.06
N SER A 257 -23.84 3.54 -30.77
CA SER A 257 -25.03 3.57 -31.62
C SER A 257 -25.91 4.77 -31.25
N GLN A 258 -26.66 5.32 -32.22
CA GLN A 258 -27.62 6.40 -31.95
C GLN A 258 -28.72 5.92 -30.99
N GLU A 259 -29.15 4.67 -31.15
CA GLU A 259 -30.14 4.01 -30.29
C GLU A 259 -29.66 3.97 -28.83
N PHE A 260 -28.38 3.65 -28.59
CA PHE A 260 -27.81 3.63 -27.24
C PHE A 260 -27.83 5.01 -26.58
N LEU A 261 -27.32 6.06 -27.23
CA LEU A 261 -27.31 7.40 -26.62
C LEU A 261 -28.72 7.97 -26.40
N GLN A 262 -29.65 7.72 -27.33
CA GLN A 262 -31.06 8.09 -27.14
C GLN A 262 -31.68 7.30 -25.97
N GLY A 263 -31.50 5.99 -25.92
CA GLY A 263 -32.02 5.15 -24.85
C GLY A 263 -31.47 5.53 -23.46
N LEU A 264 -30.22 6.01 -23.36
CA LEU A 264 -29.68 6.56 -22.11
C LEU A 264 -30.37 7.87 -21.71
N ARG A 265 -30.65 8.77 -22.68
CA ARG A 265 -31.40 10.01 -22.44
C ARG A 265 -32.84 9.72 -22.01
N ASP A 266 -33.48 8.74 -22.62
CA ASP A 266 -34.85 8.33 -22.29
C ASP A 266 -34.91 7.72 -20.89
N ILE A 267 -34.10 6.68 -20.61
CA ILE A 267 -34.03 6.00 -19.30
C ILE A 267 -33.69 6.97 -18.17
N ALA A 268 -32.72 7.87 -18.37
CA ALA A 268 -32.38 8.89 -17.37
C ALA A 268 -33.58 9.79 -17.05
N THR A 269 -34.35 10.19 -18.07
CA THR A 269 -35.52 11.07 -17.90
C THR A 269 -36.67 10.34 -17.19
N ASP A 270 -36.99 9.12 -17.60
CA ASP A 270 -38.09 8.32 -17.03
C ASP A 270 -37.85 7.93 -15.56
N GLU A 271 -36.61 7.60 -15.20
CA GLU A 271 -36.22 7.23 -13.83
C GLU A 271 -35.82 8.46 -12.97
N GLY A 272 -35.85 9.68 -13.52
CA GLY A 272 -35.50 10.92 -12.83
C GLY A 272 -34.03 11.00 -12.41
N ALA A 273 -33.13 10.37 -13.17
CA ALA A 273 -31.68 10.43 -13.01
C ALA A 273 -31.06 11.45 -13.99
N LEU A 274 -29.88 11.99 -13.68
CA LEU A 274 -29.21 12.96 -14.55
C LEU A 274 -28.30 12.28 -15.57
N LEU A 275 -28.30 12.74 -16.83
CA LEU A 275 -27.35 12.27 -17.84
C LEU A 275 -26.11 13.20 -17.89
N CYS A 276 -24.92 12.64 -17.71
CA CYS A 276 -23.64 13.33 -17.85
C CYS A 276 -22.83 12.79 -19.04
N PHE A 277 -22.48 13.65 -19.99
CA PHE A 277 -21.46 13.32 -21.00
C PHE A 277 -20.07 13.75 -20.52
N ASP A 278 -19.15 12.78 -20.45
CA ASP A 278 -17.71 13.04 -20.29
C ASP A 278 -17.11 13.44 -21.64
N GLU A 279 -17.09 14.74 -21.87
CA GLU A 279 -16.53 15.35 -23.08
C GLU A 279 -15.09 15.85 -22.84
N VAL A 280 -14.38 15.29 -21.85
CA VAL A 280 -12.94 15.58 -21.60
C VAL A 280 -12.07 15.10 -22.77
N MET A 281 -12.56 14.22 -23.65
CA MET A 281 -11.86 13.78 -24.87
C MET A 281 -12.55 14.23 -26.18
N THR A 282 -13.88 14.18 -26.22
CA THR A 282 -14.69 14.50 -27.41
C THR A 282 -15.05 15.98 -27.54
N GLY A 283 -14.98 16.74 -26.44
CA GLY A 283 -15.34 18.15 -26.35
C GLY A 283 -14.53 19.03 -27.29
N PHE A 284 -15.25 19.84 -28.08
CA PHE A 284 -14.72 20.69 -29.16
C PHE A 284 -13.90 19.93 -30.23
N ARG A 285 -13.87 18.60 -30.20
CA ARG A 285 -13.15 17.72 -31.12
C ARG A 285 -14.10 17.04 -32.11
N ILE A 286 -15.20 16.48 -31.62
CA ILE A 286 -16.16 15.74 -32.44
C ILE A 286 -16.97 16.69 -33.32
N ALA A 287 -17.47 17.78 -32.75
CA ALA A 287 -18.03 18.93 -33.46
C ALA A 287 -17.77 20.23 -32.68
N HIS A 288 -18.18 21.36 -33.25
CA HIS A 288 -18.11 22.70 -32.63
C HIS A 288 -18.78 22.74 -31.25
N GLY A 289 -19.99 22.19 -31.14
CA GLY A 289 -20.74 21.96 -29.90
C GLY A 289 -20.55 20.55 -29.33
N CYS A 290 -19.34 19.99 -29.44
CA CYS A 290 -18.94 18.71 -28.86
C CYS A 290 -19.72 17.50 -29.45
N ALA A 291 -19.60 16.30 -28.87
CA ALA A 291 -20.29 15.11 -29.37
C ALA A 291 -21.82 15.17 -29.17
N GLN A 292 -22.30 15.86 -28.14
CA GLN A 292 -23.74 16.13 -27.96
C GLN A 292 -24.39 16.80 -29.18
N GLN A 293 -23.73 17.77 -29.84
CA GLN A 293 -24.23 18.32 -31.11
C GLN A 293 -24.19 17.29 -32.25
N TYR A 294 -23.16 16.45 -32.30
CA TYR A 294 -22.98 15.48 -33.39
C TYR A 294 -24.03 14.35 -33.38
N PHE A 295 -24.47 13.94 -32.18
CA PHE A 295 -25.50 12.90 -32.01
C PHE A 295 -26.91 13.47 -31.71
N ASP A 296 -27.06 14.80 -31.61
CA ASP A 296 -28.32 15.48 -31.27
C ASP A 296 -28.94 15.01 -29.91
N ILE A 297 -28.08 14.72 -28.93
CA ILE A 297 -28.48 14.27 -27.59
C ILE A 297 -28.09 15.33 -26.56
N THR A 298 -29.07 15.85 -25.81
CA THR A 298 -28.82 16.86 -24.75
C THR A 298 -28.64 16.19 -23.38
N PRO A 299 -27.42 16.17 -22.81
CA PRO A 299 -27.21 15.74 -21.43
C PRO A 299 -27.65 16.83 -20.44
N ASP A 300 -27.85 16.48 -19.17
CA ASP A 300 -28.10 17.44 -18.08
C ASP A 300 -26.81 18.14 -17.62
N LEU A 301 -25.68 17.43 -17.71
CA LEU A 301 -24.34 17.88 -17.35
C LEU A 301 -23.31 17.46 -18.40
N THR A 302 -22.27 18.25 -18.57
CA THR A 302 -21.10 17.98 -19.43
C THR A 302 -19.82 18.26 -18.66
N THR A 303 -18.86 17.33 -18.68
CA THR A 303 -17.48 17.60 -18.26
C THR A 303 -16.58 17.83 -19.47
N MET A 304 -15.54 18.64 -19.31
CA MET A 304 -14.66 19.08 -20.38
C MET A 304 -13.22 19.18 -19.88
N GLY A 305 -12.28 19.18 -20.81
CA GLY A 305 -10.87 19.39 -20.53
C GLY A 305 -10.08 19.44 -21.83
N LYS A 306 -8.77 19.19 -21.74
CA LYS A 306 -7.85 19.06 -22.88
C LYS A 306 -7.86 20.26 -23.84
N VAL A 307 -8.74 20.24 -24.86
CA VAL A 307 -8.88 21.29 -25.88
C VAL A 307 -9.22 22.64 -25.26
N ILE A 308 -10.09 22.67 -24.25
CA ILE A 308 -10.55 23.89 -23.57
C ILE A 308 -9.42 24.64 -22.82
N GLY A 309 -8.23 24.05 -22.67
CA GLY A 309 -7.04 24.69 -22.11
C GLY A 309 -5.94 25.02 -23.12
N GLY A 310 -6.15 24.76 -24.41
CA GLY A 310 -5.17 25.01 -25.48
C GLY A 310 -3.78 24.36 -25.28
N GLY A 311 -3.70 23.30 -24.47
CA GLY A 311 -2.44 22.64 -24.08
C GLY A 311 -2.09 22.75 -22.59
N LEU A 312 -2.72 23.64 -21.83
CA LEU A 312 -2.46 23.82 -20.40
C LEU A 312 -3.40 22.97 -19.52
N PRO A 313 -3.01 22.66 -18.26
CA PRO A 313 -3.86 21.95 -17.31
C PRO A 313 -5.13 22.75 -16.98
N VAL A 314 -6.27 22.25 -17.46
CA VAL A 314 -7.60 22.73 -17.11
C VAL A 314 -8.62 21.61 -17.30
N GLY A 315 -9.73 21.71 -16.57
CA GLY A 315 -11.00 21.07 -16.89
C GLY A 315 -12.13 22.06 -16.70
N ALA A 316 -13.34 21.66 -17.08
CA ALA A 316 -14.55 22.37 -16.70
C ALA A 316 -15.69 21.37 -16.49
N TYR A 317 -16.69 21.76 -15.72
CA TYR A 317 -17.99 21.11 -15.74
C TYR A 317 -19.10 22.15 -15.79
N GLY A 318 -20.18 21.81 -16.48
CA GLY A 318 -21.31 22.70 -16.70
C GLY A 318 -22.55 21.94 -17.11
N GLY A 319 -23.66 22.64 -17.24
CA GLY A 319 -24.94 22.06 -17.61
C GLY A 319 -26.08 23.01 -17.33
N ARG A 320 -27.26 22.45 -17.07
CA ARG A 320 -28.46 23.22 -16.70
C ARG A 320 -28.22 24.09 -15.46
N ARG A 321 -28.83 25.27 -15.45
CA ARG A 321 -28.70 26.29 -14.41
C ARG A 321 -29.18 25.80 -13.04
N ASP A 322 -30.34 25.17 -13.00
CA ASP A 322 -30.96 24.65 -11.77
C ASP A 322 -30.05 23.63 -11.04
N ILE A 323 -29.36 22.79 -11.80
CA ILE A 323 -28.37 21.85 -11.27
C ILE A 323 -27.09 22.61 -10.85
N MET A 324 -26.56 23.48 -11.71
CA MET A 324 -25.28 24.16 -11.49
C MET A 324 -25.31 25.21 -10.36
N GLU A 325 -26.46 25.79 -10.05
CA GLU A 325 -26.64 26.73 -8.94
C GLU A 325 -26.61 26.04 -7.56
N MET A 326 -26.63 24.70 -7.49
CA MET A 326 -26.29 23.97 -6.26
C MET A 326 -24.82 24.11 -5.85
N VAL A 327 -23.91 24.53 -6.75
CA VAL A 327 -22.47 24.61 -6.49
C VAL A 327 -22.13 25.87 -5.68
N ALA A 328 -21.36 25.71 -4.60
CA ALA A 328 -20.86 26.81 -3.79
C ALA A 328 -20.05 27.83 -4.62
N PRO A 329 -20.23 29.16 -4.42
CA PRO A 329 -20.99 29.79 -3.34
C PRO A 329 -22.48 30.04 -3.63
N ALA A 330 -23.03 29.59 -4.77
CA ALA A 330 -24.45 29.77 -5.08
C ALA A 330 -25.35 28.82 -4.27
N GLY A 331 -24.88 27.58 -4.05
CA GLY A 331 -25.58 26.55 -3.28
C GLY A 331 -24.67 25.74 -2.36
N PRO A 332 -25.18 24.65 -1.75
CA PRO A 332 -24.51 23.92 -0.67
C PRO A 332 -23.44 22.92 -1.12
N MET A 333 -23.39 22.53 -2.40
CA MET A 333 -22.41 21.56 -2.90
C MET A 333 -21.03 22.21 -2.99
N TYR A 334 -20.09 21.78 -2.14
CA TYR A 334 -18.77 22.39 -2.09
C TYR A 334 -17.85 21.91 -3.23
N GLN A 335 -17.28 22.88 -3.97
CA GLN A 335 -16.17 22.72 -4.90
C GLN A 335 -15.31 23.99 -4.88
N ALA A 336 -13.99 23.81 -4.78
CA ALA A 336 -12.99 24.87 -4.89
C ALA A 336 -11.68 24.33 -5.49
N GLY A 337 -10.86 25.20 -6.06
CA GLY A 337 -9.52 24.86 -6.56
C GLY A 337 -8.64 26.10 -6.72
N THR A 338 -7.45 26.10 -6.11
CA THR A 338 -6.61 27.31 -5.96
C THR A 338 -6.10 27.92 -7.27
N LEU A 339 -6.01 27.11 -8.33
CA LEU A 339 -5.58 27.53 -9.67
C LEU A 339 -6.69 27.39 -10.74
N SER A 340 -7.93 27.13 -10.31
CA SER A 340 -9.11 27.18 -11.18
C SER A 340 -9.24 28.57 -11.80
N GLY A 341 -9.59 28.64 -13.08
CA GLY A 341 -9.74 29.92 -13.79
C GLY A 341 -8.44 30.67 -14.07
N ASN A 342 -7.25 30.07 -13.84
CA ASN A 342 -5.98 30.77 -14.02
C ASN A 342 -5.86 31.39 -15.44
N PRO A 343 -5.45 32.66 -15.56
CA PRO A 343 -5.55 33.43 -16.80
C PRO A 343 -4.72 32.84 -17.95
N LEU A 344 -3.64 32.12 -17.62
CA LEU A 344 -2.77 31.48 -18.60
C LEU A 344 -3.47 30.32 -19.33
N ALA A 345 -4.22 29.47 -18.59
CA ALA A 345 -5.05 28.43 -19.19
C ALA A 345 -6.29 29.02 -19.91
N MET A 346 -6.92 30.05 -19.33
CA MET A 346 -8.08 30.70 -19.95
C MET A 346 -7.73 31.29 -21.31
N VAL A 347 -6.63 32.04 -21.43
CA VAL A 347 -6.25 32.71 -22.69
C VAL A 347 -5.85 31.71 -23.79
N ALA A 348 -5.22 30.59 -23.43
CA ALA A 348 -4.92 29.51 -24.37
C ALA A 348 -6.20 28.81 -24.85
N GLY A 349 -7.14 28.54 -23.93
CA GLY A 349 -8.46 28.03 -24.26
C GLY A 349 -9.21 28.92 -25.24
N ILE A 350 -9.30 30.23 -24.94
CA ILE A 350 -9.94 31.24 -25.80
C ILE A 350 -9.32 31.21 -27.21
N LYS A 351 -7.99 31.26 -27.34
CA LYS A 351 -7.35 31.25 -28.68
C LYS A 351 -7.47 29.92 -29.42
N THR A 352 -7.39 28.78 -28.73
CA THR A 352 -7.66 27.47 -29.36
C THR A 352 -9.10 27.39 -29.88
N LEU A 353 -10.07 27.91 -29.12
CA LEU A 353 -11.47 27.98 -29.54
C LEU A 353 -11.66 28.97 -30.72
N GLU A 354 -11.09 30.17 -30.70
CA GLU A 354 -11.14 31.13 -31.83
C GLU A 354 -10.58 30.55 -33.14
N ILE A 355 -9.55 29.71 -33.07
CA ILE A 355 -8.99 29.03 -34.25
C ILE A 355 -9.95 27.96 -34.79
N LEU A 356 -10.70 27.28 -33.91
CA LEU A 356 -11.70 26.27 -34.28
C LEU A 356 -12.99 26.86 -34.88
N ASP A 357 -13.26 28.16 -34.71
CA ASP A 357 -14.39 28.86 -35.37
C ASP A 357 -14.10 29.23 -36.83
N ARG A 358 -12.89 28.95 -37.32
CA ARG A 358 -12.51 29.25 -38.70
C ARG A 358 -13.27 28.30 -39.66
N PRO A 359 -13.99 28.82 -40.67
CA PRO A 359 -14.76 28.00 -41.60
C PRO A 359 -13.91 26.88 -42.23
N GLY A 360 -14.40 25.65 -42.20
CA GLY A 360 -13.70 24.47 -42.73
C GLY A 360 -12.80 23.73 -41.73
N ALA A 361 -12.64 24.19 -40.49
CA ALA A 361 -11.75 23.56 -39.50
C ALA A 361 -12.13 22.10 -39.19
N TYR A 362 -13.41 21.84 -38.88
CA TYR A 362 -13.92 20.50 -38.56
C TYR A 362 -14.02 19.61 -39.80
N GLU A 363 -14.38 20.18 -40.94
CA GLU A 363 -14.48 19.52 -42.24
C GLU A 363 -13.09 19.06 -42.73
N TYR A 364 -12.06 19.90 -42.55
CA TYR A 364 -10.68 19.55 -42.86
C TYR A 364 -10.18 18.41 -41.97
N MET A 365 -10.36 18.51 -40.65
CA MET A 365 -9.97 17.44 -39.72
C MET A 365 -10.70 16.13 -40.03
N THR A 366 -12.02 16.17 -40.30
CA THR A 366 -12.80 15.00 -40.72
C THR A 366 -12.24 14.36 -41.99
N LYS A 367 -11.92 15.18 -43.01
CA LYS A 367 -11.33 14.72 -44.28
C LYS A 367 -10.00 13.99 -44.08
N ILE A 368 -9.07 14.58 -43.33
CA ILE A 368 -7.73 13.99 -43.14
C ILE A 368 -7.76 12.75 -42.25
N THR A 369 -8.54 12.75 -41.17
CA THR A 369 -8.68 11.57 -40.29
C THR A 369 -9.31 10.40 -41.03
N LYS A 370 -10.35 10.65 -41.85
CA LYS A 370 -10.97 9.56 -42.62
C LYS A 370 -9.97 8.94 -43.60
N ARG A 371 -9.21 9.76 -44.34
CA ARG A 371 -8.14 9.28 -45.24
C ARG A 371 -7.07 8.47 -44.49
N LEU A 372 -6.64 8.95 -43.33
CA LEU A 372 -5.69 8.27 -42.45
C LEU A 372 -6.19 6.88 -42.04
N THR A 373 -7.39 6.81 -41.45
CA THR A 373 -7.97 5.56 -40.95
C THR A 373 -8.30 4.58 -42.08
N ASP A 374 -8.93 5.04 -43.16
CA ASP A 374 -9.17 4.21 -44.36
C ASP A 374 -7.83 3.63 -44.88
N GLY A 375 -6.77 4.44 -44.88
CA GLY A 375 -5.43 4.06 -45.34
C GLY A 375 -4.72 3.06 -44.43
N ILE A 376 -4.75 3.25 -43.10
CA ILE A 376 -4.19 2.31 -42.11
C ILE A 376 -4.93 0.97 -42.17
N LEU A 377 -6.26 1.00 -42.16
CA LEU A 377 -7.09 -0.20 -42.23
C LEU A 377 -6.90 -0.94 -43.57
N LYS A 378 -6.73 -0.21 -44.68
CA LYS A 378 -6.36 -0.84 -45.96
C LYS A 378 -4.95 -1.44 -45.90
N ALA A 379 -3.96 -0.75 -45.33
CA ALA A 379 -2.60 -1.25 -45.22
C ALA A 379 -2.51 -2.56 -44.41
N GLY A 380 -3.26 -2.67 -43.31
CA GLY A 380 -3.36 -3.91 -42.53
C GLY A 380 -3.98 -5.06 -43.35
N ARG A 381 -5.11 -4.81 -44.03
CA ARG A 381 -5.76 -5.81 -44.89
C ARG A 381 -4.92 -6.23 -46.10
N ASP A 382 -4.24 -5.27 -46.76
CA ASP A 382 -3.33 -5.53 -47.88
C ASP A 382 -2.15 -6.42 -47.45
N ALA A 383 -1.70 -6.30 -46.19
CA ALA A 383 -0.67 -7.13 -45.57
C ALA A 383 -1.22 -8.45 -44.97
N GLY A 384 -2.51 -8.76 -45.15
CA GLY A 384 -3.13 -10.02 -44.72
C GLY A 384 -3.59 -10.06 -43.25
N HIS A 385 -3.69 -8.92 -42.57
CA HIS A 385 -4.18 -8.85 -41.19
C HIS A 385 -5.68 -8.58 -41.13
N GLU A 386 -6.37 -9.31 -40.25
CA GLU A 386 -7.70 -8.96 -39.78
C GLU A 386 -7.59 -7.69 -38.93
N VAL A 387 -8.25 -6.61 -39.39
CA VAL A 387 -8.19 -5.30 -38.75
C VAL A 387 -9.49 -4.52 -38.97
N THR A 388 -10.05 -4.01 -37.88
CA THR A 388 -11.25 -3.16 -37.83
C THR A 388 -10.95 -1.87 -37.07
N GLY A 389 -11.83 -0.88 -37.15
CA GLY A 389 -11.59 0.46 -36.62
C GLY A 389 -12.42 1.51 -37.35
N GLY A 390 -12.24 2.78 -36.97
CA GLY A 390 -13.00 3.89 -37.52
C GLY A 390 -12.53 5.25 -37.02
N CYS A 391 -13.31 6.28 -37.33
CA CYS A 391 -13.09 7.65 -36.91
C CYS A 391 -14.38 8.47 -36.92
N ILE A 392 -14.46 9.47 -36.03
CA ILE A 392 -15.40 10.59 -36.10
C ILE A 392 -14.57 11.87 -35.94
N SER A 393 -14.72 12.81 -36.87
CA SER A 393 -13.97 14.08 -36.91
C SER A 393 -12.45 13.86 -36.70
N ALA A 394 -11.84 14.49 -35.69
CA ALA A 394 -10.42 14.41 -35.38
C ALA A 394 -10.04 13.30 -34.39
N MET A 395 -10.85 12.23 -34.26
CA MET A 395 -10.64 11.11 -33.35
C MET A 395 -10.74 9.78 -34.12
N PHE A 396 -9.81 8.85 -33.89
CA PHE A 396 -9.77 7.55 -34.59
C PHE A 396 -9.16 6.42 -33.76
N GLY A 397 -9.28 5.19 -34.26
CA GLY A 397 -8.54 4.04 -33.73
C GLY A 397 -8.80 2.77 -34.52
N PHE A 398 -8.02 1.73 -34.21
CA PHE A 398 -8.09 0.43 -34.88
C PHE A 398 -7.64 -0.72 -33.97
N PHE A 399 -8.21 -1.90 -34.21
CA PHE A 399 -7.92 -3.14 -33.49
C PHE A 399 -7.57 -4.24 -34.48
N PHE A 400 -6.62 -5.10 -34.12
CA PHE A 400 -6.33 -6.34 -34.84
C PHE A 400 -7.32 -7.42 -34.39
N HIS A 401 -8.54 -7.28 -34.88
CA HIS A 401 -9.72 -8.08 -34.57
C HIS A 401 -10.54 -8.30 -35.85
N PRO A 402 -11.15 -9.48 -36.07
CA PRO A 402 -11.95 -9.75 -37.28
C PRO A 402 -13.34 -9.08 -37.26
N GLY A 403 -13.97 -9.02 -36.09
CA GLY A 403 -15.28 -8.42 -35.92
C GLY A 403 -15.23 -6.89 -35.74
N PRO A 404 -16.39 -6.19 -35.84
CA PRO A 404 -16.50 -4.86 -35.27
C PRO A 404 -16.11 -4.89 -33.78
N VAL A 405 -15.77 -3.72 -33.25
CA VAL A 405 -15.54 -3.52 -31.81
C VAL A 405 -16.50 -2.42 -31.37
N THR A 406 -17.45 -2.80 -30.52
CA THR A 406 -18.62 -2.02 -30.10
C THR A 406 -18.71 -1.86 -28.59
N ASN A 407 -17.97 -2.68 -27.84
CA ASN A 407 -17.92 -2.69 -26.38
C ASN A 407 -16.49 -3.04 -25.90
N PHE A 408 -16.25 -2.94 -24.59
CA PHE A 408 -14.93 -3.17 -24.00
C PHE A 408 -14.50 -4.64 -24.11
N GLU A 409 -15.45 -5.55 -24.04
CA GLU A 409 -15.28 -7.00 -24.02
C GLU A 409 -14.77 -7.49 -25.39
N GLU A 410 -15.26 -6.91 -26.49
CA GLU A 410 -14.70 -7.07 -27.84
C GLU A 410 -13.31 -6.42 -27.98
N ALA A 411 -13.11 -5.21 -27.44
CA ALA A 411 -11.82 -4.53 -27.49
C ALA A 411 -10.71 -5.31 -26.76
N ALA A 412 -11.06 -5.98 -25.66
CA ALA A 412 -10.15 -6.80 -24.86
C ALA A 412 -9.58 -8.00 -25.63
N ASN A 413 -10.31 -8.52 -26.63
CA ASN A 413 -9.95 -9.66 -27.47
C ASN A 413 -9.00 -9.32 -28.65
N ASN A 414 -8.63 -8.05 -28.81
CA ASN A 414 -7.64 -7.57 -29.78
C ASN A 414 -6.26 -8.24 -29.60
N ASP A 415 -5.56 -8.53 -30.72
CA ASP A 415 -4.17 -9.00 -30.74
C ASP A 415 -3.19 -7.87 -30.34
N LYS A 416 -3.13 -7.63 -29.03
CA LYS A 416 -2.24 -6.67 -28.35
C LYS A 416 -0.76 -6.87 -28.72
N ALA A 417 -0.33 -8.11 -28.94
CA ALA A 417 1.06 -8.40 -29.32
C ALA A 417 1.36 -7.99 -30.78
N LYS A 418 0.41 -8.17 -31.71
CA LYS A 418 0.51 -7.63 -33.08
C LYS A 418 0.43 -6.11 -33.08
N PHE A 419 -0.42 -5.51 -32.25
CA PHE A 419 -0.45 -4.05 -32.07
C PHE A 419 0.90 -3.50 -31.59
N GLY A 420 1.52 -4.07 -30.55
CA GLY A 420 2.84 -3.63 -30.08
C GLY A 420 3.93 -3.71 -31.16
N ARG A 421 3.97 -4.81 -31.94
CA ARG A 421 4.88 -4.92 -33.09
C ARG A 421 4.61 -3.90 -34.19
N TRP A 422 3.34 -3.62 -34.48
CA TRP A 422 2.95 -2.60 -35.46
C TRP A 422 3.29 -1.19 -34.98
N HIS A 423 2.98 -0.86 -33.74
CA HIS A 423 3.34 0.41 -33.08
C HIS A 423 4.84 0.67 -33.17
N ARG A 424 5.66 -0.32 -32.80
CA ARG A 424 7.12 -0.21 -32.93
C ARG A 424 7.58 -0.01 -34.38
N GLY A 425 6.99 -0.75 -35.33
CA GLY A 425 7.28 -0.60 -36.76
C GLY A 425 6.86 0.76 -37.36
N MET A 426 5.86 1.43 -36.77
CA MET A 426 5.46 2.80 -37.09
C MET A 426 6.40 3.83 -36.44
N LEU A 427 6.79 3.61 -35.19
CA LEU A 427 7.72 4.46 -34.44
C LEU A 427 9.09 4.54 -35.12
N GLU A 428 9.62 3.40 -35.57
CA GLU A 428 10.88 3.29 -36.33
C GLU A 428 10.83 3.95 -37.72
N ARG A 429 9.67 4.45 -38.14
CA ARG A 429 9.44 5.20 -39.38
C ARG A 429 9.07 6.67 -39.13
N GLY A 430 9.23 7.15 -37.89
CA GLY A 430 8.88 8.52 -37.52
C GLY A 430 7.37 8.76 -37.44
N ILE A 431 6.56 7.76 -37.10
CA ILE A 431 5.14 7.94 -36.77
C ILE A 431 4.90 7.59 -35.30
N TYR A 432 4.45 8.57 -34.51
CA TYR A 432 4.11 8.37 -33.11
C TYR A 432 2.60 8.17 -32.94
N LEU A 433 2.22 6.90 -32.77
CA LEU A 433 0.86 6.49 -32.38
C LEU A 433 0.78 6.33 -30.86
N ALA A 434 -0.44 6.32 -30.31
CA ALA A 434 -0.67 6.02 -28.90
C ALA A 434 -0.02 4.68 -28.50
N PRO A 435 0.82 4.62 -27.43
CA PRO A 435 1.54 3.41 -27.00
C PRO A 435 0.66 2.41 -26.23
N SER A 436 -0.58 2.24 -26.70
CA SER A 436 -1.56 1.26 -26.21
C SER A 436 -2.65 1.09 -27.29
N SER A 437 -3.18 -0.12 -27.45
CA SER A 437 -4.34 -0.36 -28.30
C SER A 437 -5.67 0.01 -27.63
N PHE A 438 -5.65 0.30 -26.34
CA PHE A 438 -6.79 0.79 -25.58
C PHE A 438 -6.85 2.33 -25.51
N GLU A 439 -6.25 3.01 -26.48
CA GLU A 439 -6.22 4.47 -26.57
C GLU A 439 -6.63 4.93 -27.98
N ALA A 440 -7.44 5.99 -28.06
CA ALA A 440 -7.75 6.64 -29.33
C ALA A 440 -6.56 7.47 -29.84
N GLY A 441 -6.40 7.50 -31.17
CA GLY A 441 -5.54 8.44 -31.87
C GLY A 441 -6.28 9.73 -32.22
N PHE A 442 -5.52 10.81 -32.37
CA PHE A 442 -6.02 12.14 -32.65
C PHE A 442 -5.32 12.76 -33.85
N THR A 443 -6.06 13.52 -34.65
CA THR A 443 -5.48 14.45 -35.62
C THR A 443 -5.61 15.89 -35.11
N SER A 444 -5.00 16.81 -35.86
CA SER A 444 -5.03 18.25 -35.60
C SER A 444 -5.08 19.01 -36.93
N MET A 445 -5.51 20.27 -36.89
CA MET A 445 -5.55 21.17 -38.07
C MET A 445 -4.18 21.35 -38.73
N ALA A 446 -3.09 21.10 -38.01
CA ALA A 446 -1.72 21.22 -38.51
C ALA A 446 -1.22 20.00 -39.32
N HIS A 447 -1.95 18.87 -39.32
CA HIS A 447 -1.59 17.71 -40.14
C HIS A 447 -1.88 17.98 -41.63
N SER A 448 -0.85 17.89 -42.47
CA SER A 448 -0.98 18.05 -43.93
C SER A 448 -1.38 16.74 -44.62
N GLU A 449 -1.82 16.82 -45.89
CA GLU A 449 -2.05 15.61 -46.69
C GLU A 449 -0.77 14.79 -46.94
N GLU A 450 0.42 15.42 -46.92
CA GLU A 450 1.72 14.71 -47.01
C GLU A 450 1.96 13.88 -45.74
N ASP A 451 1.65 14.43 -44.56
CA ASP A 451 1.80 13.71 -43.29
C ASP A 451 0.91 12.45 -43.26
N ILE A 452 -0.31 12.56 -43.78
CA ILE A 452 -1.23 11.42 -43.92
C ILE A 452 -0.67 10.39 -44.91
N ASP A 453 -0.20 10.80 -46.09
CA ASP A 453 0.36 9.87 -47.09
C ASP A 453 1.63 9.17 -46.60
N ARG A 454 2.51 9.88 -45.89
CA ARG A 454 3.71 9.31 -45.24
C ARG A 454 3.33 8.30 -44.16
N THR A 455 2.28 8.59 -43.39
CA THR A 455 1.76 7.66 -42.38
C THR A 455 1.17 6.40 -43.01
N ILE A 456 0.43 6.54 -44.11
CA ILE A 456 -0.14 5.40 -44.84
C ILE A 456 0.97 4.58 -45.53
N ALA A 457 2.04 5.21 -46.00
CA ALA A 457 3.22 4.51 -46.52
C ALA A 457 3.91 3.70 -45.40
N ALA A 458 4.17 4.31 -44.24
CA ALA A 458 4.76 3.63 -43.08
C ALA A 458 3.91 2.44 -42.61
N ALA A 459 2.58 2.58 -42.62
CA ALA A 459 1.64 1.51 -42.28
C ALA A 459 1.77 0.29 -43.21
N ARG A 460 1.90 0.51 -44.53
CA ARG A 460 2.09 -0.59 -45.50
C ARG A 460 3.41 -1.33 -45.28
N GLU A 461 4.47 -0.60 -44.95
CA GLU A 461 5.77 -1.21 -44.67
C GLU A 461 5.81 -1.98 -43.35
N ALA A 462 5.24 -1.41 -42.27
CA ALA A 462 5.17 -2.05 -40.96
C ALA A 462 4.43 -3.40 -41.02
N GLY A 463 3.34 -3.48 -41.79
CA GLY A 463 2.59 -4.73 -42.00
C GLY A 463 3.35 -5.81 -42.78
N GLY A 464 4.34 -5.44 -43.61
CA GLY A 464 5.04 -6.36 -44.53
C GLY A 464 6.22 -7.14 -43.92
N VAL A 465 6.60 -6.90 -42.67
CA VAL A 465 7.85 -7.40 -42.06
C VAL A 465 7.87 -8.92 -41.83
N GLN A 466 6.70 -9.59 -41.82
CA GLN A 466 6.53 -10.92 -41.21
C GLN A 466 7.04 -12.14 -42.03
N GLN A 467 7.77 -11.95 -43.14
CA GLN A 467 8.22 -13.05 -44.02
C GLN A 467 9.75 -13.32 -44.07
N ARG A 468 10.59 -12.73 -43.20
CA ARG A 468 12.06 -12.90 -43.28
C ARG A 468 12.79 -13.26 -41.97
N LEU A 469 12.53 -14.44 -41.43
CA LEU A 469 13.47 -15.16 -40.55
C LEU A 469 13.57 -16.64 -40.97
N PRO A 470 14.78 -17.21 -41.18
CA PRO A 470 14.91 -18.62 -41.59
C PRO A 470 14.86 -19.57 -40.39
N ASN A 471 14.03 -20.61 -40.47
CA ASN A 471 14.08 -21.73 -39.53
C ASN A 471 15.44 -22.45 -39.60
N ARG A 472 16.14 -22.56 -38.47
CA ARG A 472 17.15 -23.60 -38.25
C ARG A 472 16.60 -24.65 -37.30
N GLN A 473 16.26 -25.81 -37.85
CA GLN A 473 16.01 -27.02 -37.06
C GLN A 473 17.31 -27.47 -36.39
N LEU A 474 17.23 -27.95 -35.16
CA LEU A 474 18.25 -28.78 -34.52
C LEU A 474 17.59 -30.07 -34.02
N THR A 475 17.79 -31.15 -34.77
CA THR A 475 17.33 -32.49 -34.45
C THR A 475 18.46 -33.30 -33.82
N GLY A 476 18.29 -33.82 -32.60
CA GLY A 476 19.28 -34.68 -31.96
C GLY A 476 18.95 -35.08 -30.51
N LEU A 477 18.56 -36.34 -30.33
CA LEU A 477 18.44 -37.08 -29.05
C LEU A 477 19.56 -38.18 -29.03
N PRO A 478 19.82 -38.95 -27.95
CA PRO A 478 19.06 -39.12 -26.69
C PRO A 478 19.90 -39.07 -25.38
N HIS A 479 19.28 -39.48 -24.27
CA HIS A 479 19.85 -39.61 -22.90
C HIS A 479 20.93 -40.68 -22.74
N THR A 480 21.75 -40.54 -21.67
CA THR A 480 22.18 -41.66 -20.77
C THR A 480 22.52 -41.13 -19.37
N CYS A 481 22.48 -42.02 -18.36
CA CYS A 481 22.82 -41.70 -16.97
C CYS A 481 24.26 -42.11 -16.61
N SER A 482 24.90 -41.38 -15.68
CA SER A 482 25.78 -41.91 -14.62
C SER A 482 26.27 -40.74 -13.73
N GLY A 483 26.84 -41.02 -12.56
CA GLY A 483 27.20 -40.00 -11.57
C GLY A 483 28.58 -40.19 -10.93
N ALA A 484 28.80 -39.46 -9.82
CA ALA A 484 30.04 -39.36 -9.03
C ALA A 484 31.23 -38.66 -9.71
N GLY A 485 31.94 -37.77 -8.99
CA GLY A 485 33.21 -37.19 -9.50
C GLY A 485 33.66 -35.84 -8.92
N LEU A 486 34.12 -35.84 -7.67
CA LEU A 486 35.19 -35.00 -7.10
C LEU A 486 35.65 -33.68 -7.79
N PHE A 487 35.49 -32.58 -7.03
CA PHE A 487 36.54 -31.60 -6.63
C PHE A 487 37.18 -30.56 -7.60
N ARG A 488 37.52 -29.44 -6.95
CA ARG A 488 38.51 -28.38 -7.25
C ARG A 488 38.12 -27.21 -8.17
N ALA A 489 38.71 -26.07 -7.82
CA ALA A 489 38.49 -24.74 -8.39
C ALA A 489 39.82 -24.14 -8.90
N ALA A 490 39.76 -22.91 -9.43
CA ALA A 490 40.89 -22.09 -9.91
C ALA A 490 41.52 -22.58 -11.25
N PRO A 491 42.16 -21.72 -12.08
CA PRO A 491 42.95 -20.54 -11.68
C PRO A 491 42.73 -19.20 -12.42
N ASN A 492 43.35 -18.16 -11.84
CA ASN A 492 43.37 -16.76 -12.30
C ASN A 492 44.40 -16.47 -13.42
N LEU A 493 44.12 -15.47 -14.26
CA LEU A 493 45.11 -14.52 -14.79
C LEU A 493 44.49 -13.09 -14.76
N ARG A 494 45.11 -12.04 -14.19
CA ARG A 494 46.38 -11.32 -14.53
C ARG A 494 46.25 -10.51 -15.85
N ARG A 495 46.82 -9.31 -16.02
CA ARG A 495 47.61 -8.33 -15.20
C ARG A 495 47.83 -7.06 -16.07
N HIS A 496 48.33 -5.95 -15.50
CA HIS A 496 49.43 -5.05 -16.00
C HIS A 496 49.47 -3.74 -15.16
N VAL A 497 50.59 -3.05 -14.86
CA VAL A 497 52.04 -3.42 -14.84
C VAL A 497 52.91 -2.38 -14.09
N LYS A 498 54.21 -2.70 -13.92
CA LYS A 498 55.37 -1.85 -13.50
C LYS A 498 55.64 -1.63 -12.00
N GLN A 499 56.85 -1.11 -11.72
CA GLN A 499 57.68 -1.34 -10.53
C GLN A 499 58.39 -0.05 -10.08
N GLN A 500 58.74 0.09 -8.79
CA GLN A 500 60.16 0.17 -8.34
C GLN A 500 60.34 0.13 -6.81
N HIS A 501 61.61 0.21 -6.36
CA HIS A 501 62.18 -0.24 -5.08
C HIS A 501 61.69 0.38 -3.76
N SER A 502 61.46 -0.52 -2.79
CA SER A 502 61.87 -0.50 -1.37
C SER A 502 62.85 0.58 -0.85
N ARG A 503 62.64 1.09 0.38
CA ARG A 503 63.47 0.74 1.58
C ARG A 503 63.01 1.36 2.94
N LEU A 504 63.12 0.52 3.98
CA LEU A 504 63.63 0.72 5.35
C LEU A 504 63.47 2.03 6.17
N GLN A 505 63.04 1.82 7.43
CA GLN A 505 63.60 2.33 8.70
C GLN A 505 63.56 3.83 9.09
N ALA A 506 62.68 4.09 10.07
CA ALA A 506 63.02 4.44 11.47
C ALA A 506 63.52 5.85 11.87
N ALA A 507 63.46 6.05 13.20
CA ALA A 507 64.17 6.99 14.05
C ALA A 507 63.53 8.38 14.33
N SER A 508 63.39 8.60 15.65
CA SER A 508 63.80 9.78 16.43
C SER A 508 63.10 11.13 16.25
N ASP A 509 62.32 11.43 17.30
CA ASP A 509 62.59 12.51 18.28
C ASP A 509 62.29 13.99 17.96
N ASP A 510 61.97 14.66 19.06
CA ASP A 510 61.90 16.09 19.37
C ASP A 510 61.05 17.03 18.49
N GLY A 511 60.24 17.94 19.05
CA GLY A 511 60.04 18.25 20.47
C GLY A 511 59.95 19.76 20.72
N VAL A 512 59.67 20.13 21.97
CA VAL A 512 59.58 21.53 22.48
C VAL A 512 58.38 22.32 21.94
N ASP A 513 57.60 23.12 22.68
CA ASP A 513 57.04 23.16 24.06
C ASP A 513 56.65 24.65 24.32
N SER A 514 56.12 25.00 25.49
CA SER A 514 55.70 26.34 25.96
C SER A 514 54.42 26.92 25.30
N ASP A 515 53.50 27.57 26.02
CA ASP A 515 53.51 27.90 27.46
C ASP A 515 52.11 28.05 28.10
N ILE A 516 52.05 27.73 29.40
CA ILE A 516 51.35 28.41 30.52
C ILE A 516 49.92 28.98 30.35
N SER A 517 48.99 28.93 31.31
CA SER A 517 48.59 27.98 32.39
C SER A 517 47.32 28.55 33.07
N TYR A 518 46.57 27.75 33.85
CA TYR A 518 46.37 27.95 35.30
C TYR A 518 45.53 26.79 35.90
N GLU A 519 45.87 26.33 37.11
CA GLU A 519 45.12 25.29 37.82
C GLU A 519 43.99 25.88 38.68
N GLU A 520 42.89 25.12 38.87
CA GLU A 520 42.47 24.60 40.19
C GLU A 520 41.35 23.52 40.06
N GLY A 521 41.32 22.44 40.84
CA GLY A 521 42.38 21.93 41.70
C GLY A 521 42.01 20.77 42.66
N LYS A 522 42.39 19.53 42.29
CA LYS A 522 42.60 18.36 43.19
C LYS A 522 41.31 17.79 43.89
N ARG A 523 41.22 16.55 44.39
CA ARG A 523 42.08 15.33 44.49
C ARG A 523 41.12 14.10 44.62
N ARG A 524 41.50 12.82 44.46
CA ARG A 524 42.65 12.08 45.03
C ARG A 524 42.92 10.73 44.31
N LYS A 525 44.21 10.41 44.10
CA LYS A 525 44.79 9.04 43.99
C LYS A 525 44.97 8.46 45.43
N LEU A 526 45.44 7.24 45.76
CA LEU A 526 46.07 6.08 45.09
C LEU A 526 46.09 4.89 46.09
N ILE A 527 45.90 3.64 45.65
CA ILE A 527 46.57 2.38 46.10
C ILE A 527 46.50 1.48 44.85
N ASP A 528 47.55 1.00 44.18
CA ASP A 528 48.74 0.21 44.56
C ASP A 528 48.46 -1.31 44.77
N SER A 529 49.51 -2.14 44.77
CA SER A 529 49.53 -3.33 43.92
C SER A 529 50.15 -4.59 44.54
N GLY A 530 49.77 -5.76 44.01
CA GLY A 530 50.52 -7.02 44.13
C GLY A 530 50.30 -7.86 45.40
N GLY A 531 49.38 -8.82 45.35
CA GLY A 531 49.25 -9.88 46.35
C GLY A 531 48.70 -11.17 45.74
N ALA A 532 49.52 -12.24 45.69
CA ALA A 532 49.13 -13.49 45.05
C ALA A 532 48.45 -14.46 46.02
N GLY A 533 47.21 -14.86 45.72
CA GLY A 533 46.47 -15.86 46.50
C GLY A 533 45.31 -16.44 45.69
N LYS A 534 45.54 -17.53 44.96
CA LYS A 534 44.52 -18.12 44.08
C LYS A 534 43.45 -18.87 44.88
N SER A 535 42.19 -18.43 44.76
CA SER A 535 41.02 -19.31 44.86
C SER A 535 40.42 -19.50 43.48
N LEU A 536 40.02 -20.72 43.11
CA LEU A 536 39.44 -21.03 41.79
C LEU A 536 37.96 -20.60 41.63
N THR A 537 37.39 -19.90 42.61
CA THR A 537 35.95 -19.60 42.70
C THR A 537 35.61 -18.10 42.76
N SER A 538 36.57 -17.18 42.63
CA SER A 538 36.29 -15.73 42.58
C SER A 538 35.83 -15.27 41.17
N PRO A 539 34.75 -14.47 41.00
CA PRO A 539 34.19 -14.17 39.68
C PRO A 539 35.08 -13.37 38.71
N GLY A 540 36.06 -12.62 39.23
CA GLY A 540 36.81 -11.60 38.48
C GLY A 540 37.52 -12.11 37.21
N TRP A 541 37.74 -13.42 37.08
CA TRP A 541 38.31 -14.01 35.85
C TRP A 541 37.48 -13.75 34.60
N LEU A 542 36.14 -13.62 34.71
CA LEU A 542 35.27 -13.27 33.58
C LEU A 542 35.46 -11.80 33.18
N THR A 543 35.47 -10.87 34.15
CA THR A 543 35.71 -9.44 33.92
C THR A 543 37.12 -9.17 33.37
N GLU A 544 38.13 -9.91 33.84
CA GLU A 544 39.50 -9.84 33.31
C GLU A 544 39.65 -10.43 31.90
N LEU A 545 39.03 -11.59 31.60
CA LEU A 545 39.08 -12.16 30.25
C LEU A 545 38.37 -11.28 29.21
N GLY A 546 37.25 -10.65 29.57
CA GLY A 546 36.61 -9.64 28.73
C GLY A 546 37.54 -8.46 28.40
N ARG A 547 38.29 -7.97 29.40
CA ARG A 547 39.29 -6.88 29.22
C ARG A 547 40.54 -7.31 28.46
N LEU A 548 40.86 -8.61 28.40
CA LEU A 548 42.02 -9.15 27.66
C LEU A 548 41.77 -9.30 26.15
N TRP A 549 40.51 -9.37 25.72
CA TRP A 549 40.13 -9.61 24.31
C TRP A 549 39.31 -8.46 23.69
N GLY A 550 38.68 -7.61 24.51
CA GLY A 550 38.11 -6.35 24.05
C GLY A 550 39.19 -5.33 23.69
N GLY A 551 39.10 -4.73 22.51
CA GLY A 551 39.85 -3.51 22.19
C GLY A 551 39.43 -2.34 23.08
N LYS A 552 40.14 -1.20 22.99
CA LYS A 552 39.70 0.04 23.65
C LYS A 552 38.28 0.38 23.18
N SER A 553 37.33 0.31 24.10
CA SER A 553 35.94 0.74 23.92
C SER A 553 35.71 1.92 24.85
N ASP A 554 35.14 2.99 24.32
CA ASP A 554 34.76 4.18 25.09
C ASP A 554 33.40 4.01 25.80
N VAL A 555 32.79 2.82 25.70
CA VAL A 555 31.57 2.43 26.41
C VAL A 555 31.91 1.86 27.80
N PRO A 556 31.26 2.31 28.89
CA PRO A 556 31.38 1.69 30.21
C PRO A 556 31.09 0.18 30.21
N VAL A 557 31.68 -0.58 31.13
CA VAL A 557 31.47 -2.04 31.26
C VAL A 557 30.92 -2.34 32.64
N ALA A 558 29.80 -3.06 32.71
CA ALA A 558 29.20 -3.49 33.97
C ALA A 558 30.07 -4.53 34.70
N ASP A 559 30.16 -4.43 36.04
CA ASP A 559 30.90 -5.35 36.89
C ASP A 559 29.91 -6.21 37.70
N ALA A 560 29.72 -7.46 37.25
CA ALA A 560 28.69 -8.35 37.78
C ALA A 560 29.10 -8.98 39.12
N LYS A 561 28.31 -8.73 40.17
CA LYS A 561 28.52 -9.30 41.51
C LYS A 561 27.89 -10.70 41.60
N PRO A 562 28.31 -11.56 42.54
CA PRO A 562 27.81 -12.95 42.65
C PRO A 562 26.29 -13.07 42.72
N ASP A 563 25.63 -12.14 43.41
CA ASP A 563 24.17 -12.14 43.60
C ASP A 563 23.42 -11.84 42.29
N ASP A 564 23.98 -10.95 41.45
CA ASP A 564 23.40 -10.56 40.15
C ASP A 564 23.33 -11.75 39.17
N ILE A 565 24.21 -12.75 39.34
CA ILE A 565 24.25 -13.96 38.51
C ILE A 565 22.98 -14.80 38.70
N LYS A 566 22.35 -14.74 39.88
CA LYS A 566 21.08 -15.44 40.14
C LYS A 566 19.94 -14.82 39.34
N ASP A 567 19.88 -13.49 39.27
CA ASP A 567 18.87 -12.78 38.47
C ASP A 567 19.14 -12.92 36.96
N LEU A 568 20.41 -13.07 36.56
CA LEU A 568 20.81 -13.40 35.19
C LEU A 568 20.42 -14.82 34.76
N LEU A 569 20.34 -15.77 35.70
CA LEU A 569 20.11 -17.20 35.44
C LEU A 569 18.71 -17.65 35.90
N GLY A 570 17.68 -17.03 35.32
CA GLY A 570 16.27 -17.40 35.53
C GLY A 570 15.51 -16.56 36.56
N GLY A 571 16.05 -15.40 36.95
CA GLY A 571 15.32 -14.37 37.69
C GLY A 571 14.83 -13.24 36.78
N ALA A 572 14.47 -12.11 37.39
CA ALA A 572 13.95 -10.95 36.67
C ALA A 572 15.08 -10.08 36.09
N LEU A 573 15.69 -10.52 34.98
CA LEU A 573 16.87 -9.91 34.34
C LEU A 573 16.82 -8.37 34.27
N PHE A 574 15.67 -7.79 33.95
CA PHE A 574 15.50 -6.33 33.83
C PHE A 574 15.75 -5.58 35.15
N ARG A 575 15.58 -6.19 36.33
CA ARG A 575 15.95 -5.58 37.62
C ARG A 575 17.47 -5.43 37.76
N ALA A 576 18.24 -6.43 37.32
CA ALA A 576 19.70 -6.33 37.27
C ALA A 576 20.16 -5.28 36.24
N LEU A 577 19.49 -5.21 35.08
CA LEU A 577 19.74 -4.14 34.09
C LEU A 577 19.43 -2.74 34.64
N TYR A 578 18.38 -2.59 35.45
CA TYR A 578 18.05 -1.31 36.09
C TYR A 578 19.13 -0.90 37.11
N LYS A 579 19.53 -1.82 37.99
CA LYS A 579 20.63 -1.61 38.95
C LYS A 579 21.94 -1.21 38.25
N TRP A 580 22.33 -1.88 37.16
CA TRP A 580 23.55 -1.52 36.44
C TRP A 580 23.44 -0.20 35.65
N MET A 581 22.23 0.22 35.24
CA MET A 581 22.02 1.57 34.72
C MET A 581 22.31 2.62 35.80
N GLU A 582 21.87 2.41 37.04
CA GLU A 582 22.17 3.33 38.15
C GLU A 582 23.66 3.30 38.54
N GLU A 583 24.32 2.14 38.51
CA GLU A 583 25.75 2.00 38.83
C GLU A 583 26.69 2.50 37.70
N THR A 584 26.29 2.46 36.42
CA THR A 584 27.20 2.71 35.27
C THR A 584 26.72 3.71 34.21
N GLY A 585 25.46 4.15 34.27
CA GLY A 585 24.86 5.09 33.31
C GLY A 585 23.94 4.42 32.27
N PRO A 586 23.29 5.22 31.40
CA PRO A 586 22.24 4.74 30.50
C PRO A 586 22.71 3.91 29.30
N VAL A 587 24.03 3.86 29.01
CA VAL A 587 24.60 3.04 27.92
C VAL A 587 25.86 2.35 28.43
N TYR A 588 25.86 1.02 28.43
CA TYR A 588 26.96 0.20 28.95
C TYR A 588 27.06 -1.16 28.27
N LEU A 589 28.23 -1.80 28.34
CA LEU A 589 28.47 -3.17 27.89
C LEU A 589 28.24 -4.16 29.04
N LEU A 590 27.43 -5.18 28.79
CA LEU A 590 27.20 -6.32 29.68
C LEU A 590 27.97 -7.55 29.13
N PRO A 591 29.06 -8.01 29.77
CA PRO A 591 29.78 -9.21 29.34
C PRO A 591 28.93 -10.47 29.54
N THR A 592 28.84 -11.33 28.52
CA THR A 592 28.05 -12.58 28.55
C THR A 592 28.85 -13.84 28.25
N GLY A 593 30.14 -13.70 27.94
CA GLY A 593 31.04 -14.83 27.73
C GLY A 593 32.42 -14.39 27.24
N PRO A 594 33.34 -15.33 26.97
CA PRO A 594 34.72 -15.02 26.59
C PRO A 594 34.89 -14.25 25.26
N ALA A 595 33.83 -14.14 24.46
CA ALA A 595 33.82 -13.47 23.16
C ALA A 595 32.47 -12.80 22.82
N SER A 596 31.61 -12.55 23.82
CA SER A 596 30.29 -11.94 23.62
C SER A 596 29.93 -10.96 24.74
N SER A 597 29.25 -9.88 24.35
CA SER A 597 28.66 -8.90 25.25
C SER A 597 27.43 -8.27 24.58
N PHE A 598 26.48 -7.78 25.38
CA PHE A 598 25.40 -6.91 24.89
C PHE A 598 25.75 -5.45 25.14
N LEU A 599 25.49 -4.59 24.16
CA LEU A 599 25.44 -3.15 24.35
C LEU A 599 24.06 -2.79 24.87
N VAL A 600 23.94 -2.54 26.17
CA VAL A 600 22.68 -2.19 26.83
C VAL A 600 22.40 -0.70 26.62
N ILE A 601 21.17 -0.37 26.22
CA ILE A 601 20.70 1.00 26.00
C ILE A 601 19.46 1.24 26.86
N SER A 602 19.53 2.30 27.66
CA SER A 602 18.45 2.79 28.54
C SER A 602 18.13 4.27 28.27
N ASP A 603 18.64 4.84 27.17
CA ASP A 603 18.40 6.21 26.73
C ASP A 603 17.33 6.27 25.61
N PRO A 604 16.33 7.18 25.68
CA PRO A 604 15.29 7.33 24.66
C PRO A 604 15.80 7.66 23.24
N GLU A 605 16.82 8.51 23.09
CA GLU A 605 17.32 8.93 21.77
C GLU A 605 18.16 7.83 21.11
N ALA A 606 18.99 7.14 21.87
CA ALA A 606 19.71 5.95 21.40
C ALA A 606 18.75 4.80 21.06
N ALA A 607 17.70 4.59 21.87
CA ALA A 607 16.64 3.63 21.53
C ALA A 607 15.90 4.00 20.23
N LYS A 608 15.51 5.27 20.09
CA LYS A 608 14.90 5.86 18.89
C LYS A 608 15.77 5.69 17.64
N HIS A 609 17.08 5.92 17.75
CA HIS A 609 18.06 5.73 16.68
C HIS A 609 18.08 4.27 16.20
N VAL A 610 18.34 3.32 17.11
CA VAL A 610 18.43 1.88 16.81
C VAL A 610 17.11 1.34 16.26
N LEU A 611 15.97 1.75 16.81
CA LEU A 611 14.64 1.31 16.36
C LEU A 611 14.27 1.88 14.98
N ARG A 612 14.59 3.13 14.68
CA ARG A 612 14.34 3.74 13.35
C ARG A 612 15.23 3.17 12.25
N ALA A 613 16.44 2.70 12.59
CA ALA A 613 17.37 2.06 11.67
C ALA A 613 17.24 0.51 11.61
N SER A 614 16.28 -0.07 12.34
CA SER A 614 15.97 -1.51 12.30
C SER A 614 15.20 -1.89 11.03
N ASP A 615 15.78 -2.74 10.18
CA ASP A 615 15.21 -3.24 8.90
C ASP A 615 14.70 -2.14 7.94
N ASN A 616 15.18 -0.90 8.10
CA ASN A 616 14.78 0.26 7.32
C ASN A 616 15.26 0.14 5.86
N PRO A 617 14.40 0.34 4.84
CA PRO A 617 14.80 0.22 3.42
C PRO A 617 15.89 1.21 3.01
N ASN A 618 15.93 2.39 3.63
CA ASN A 618 16.81 3.49 3.20
C ASN A 618 18.11 3.53 4.02
N ASN A 619 18.16 2.85 5.17
CA ASN A 619 19.35 2.73 6.02
C ASN A 619 19.26 1.47 6.94
N PRO A 620 19.55 0.27 6.43
CA PRO A 620 19.35 -1.00 7.15
C PRO A 620 20.48 -1.31 8.15
N VAL A 621 20.68 -0.46 9.15
CA VAL A 621 21.79 -0.60 10.11
C VAL A 621 21.60 -1.80 11.03
N TYR A 622 20.38 -2.04 11.51
CA TYR A 622 20.09 -3.07 12.51
C TYR A 622 19.13 -4.14 12.00
N ASN A 623 19.30 -5.37 12.48
CA ASN A 623 18.38 -6.49 12.26
C ASN A 623 18.03 -7.21 13.58
N LYS A 624 17.23 -8.28 13.52
CA LYS A 624 16.74 -9.04 14.70
C LYS A 624 17.80 -9.91 15.42
N GLY A 625 18.97 -10.15 14.83
CA GLY A 625 20.10 -10.80 15.49
C GLY A 625 19.77 -12.12 16.18
N LEU A 626 20.26 -12.27 17.41
CA LEU A 626 20.07 -13.46 18.25
C LEU A 626 18.60 -13.89 18.37
N VAL A 627 17.65 -12.96 18.48
CA VAL A 627 16.21 -13.30 18.61
C VAL A 627 15.70 -14.10 17.42
N ALA A 628 16.11 -13.73 16.19
CA ALA A 628 15.72 -14.47 15.00
C ALA A 628 16.36 -15.86 14.97
N GLU A 629 17.59 -16.02 15.47
CA GLU A 629 18.25 -17.32 15.55
C GLU A 629 17.56 -18.27 16.55
N VAL A 630 17.31 -17.80 17.78
CA VAL A 630 16.79 -18.65 18.87
C VAL A 630 15.34 -19.06 18.65
N SER A 631 14.53 -18.18 18.04
CA SER A 631 13.08 -18.37 17.90
C SER A 631 12.63 -18.96 16.56
N LYS A 632 13.55 -19.16 15.59
CA LYS A 632 13.22 -19.74 14.27
C LYS A 632 12.58 -21.13 14.34
N PHE A 633 12.86 -21.94 15.37
CA PHE A 633 12.18 -23.25 15.49
C PHE A 633 10.67 -23.12 15.78
N LEU A 634 10.29 -22.14 16.62
CA LEU A 634 8.90 -21.85 16.96
C LEU A 634 8.18 -21.15 15.80
N PHE A 635 8.66 -19.99 15.36
CA PHE A 635 7.97 -19.16 14.36
C PHE A 635 8.27 -19.51 12.90
N GLY A 636 9.27 -20.35 12.62
CA GLY A 636 9.71 -20.67 11.27
C GLY A 636 10.17 -19.43 10.49
N GLU A 637 9.51 -19.14 9.37
CA GLU A 637 9.76 -17.96 8.54
C GLU A 637 8.79 -16.78 8.82
N GLY A 638 7.92 -16.88 9.84
CA GLY A 638 6.88 -15.89 10.14
C GLY A 638 7.40 -14.48 10.42
N PHE A 639 6.56 -13.46 10.20
CA PHE A 639 6.95 -12.03 10.22
C PHE A 639 7.58 -11.55 11.54
N ALA A 640 7.37 -12.24 12.66
CA ALA A 640 8.04 -11.94 13.94
C ALA A 640 9.57 -12.14 13.89
N VAL A 641 10.02 -13.07 13.03
CA VAL A 641 11.41 -13.52 12.84
C VAL A 641 12.00 -13.05 11.51
N ALA A 642 11.18 -12.97 10.45
CA ALA A 642 11.57 -12.51 9.12
C ALA A 642 12.37 -11.20 9.15
N GLY A 643 13.26 -10.99 8.18
CA GLY A 643 14.04 -9.75 8.01
C GLY A 643 13.90 -9.13 6.63
N GLY A 644 14.39 -7.89 6.48
CA GLY A 644 14.52 -7.20 5.20
C GLY A 644 13.23 -7.16 4.36
N GLU A 645 13.34 -7.53 3.09
CA GLU A 645 12.23 -7.52 2.14
C GLU A 645 11.15 -8.56 2.46
N GLN A 646 11.52 -9.78 2.84
CA GLN A 646 10.56 -10.83 3.24
C GLN A 646 9.62 -10.32 4.34
N TRP A 647 10.19 -9.67 5.36
CA TRP A 647 9.40 -9.08 6.45
C TRP A 647 8.46 -7.98 5.97
N ARG A 648 8.90 -7.10 5.04
CA ARG A 648 8.04 -6.05 4.47
C ARG A 648 6.88 -6.62 3.67
N SER A 649 7.10 -7.71 2.92
CA SER A 649 6.05 -8.41 2.18
C SER A 649 5.05 -9.08 3.12
N ARG A 650 5.54 -9.93 4.04
CA ARG A 650 4.71 -10.62 5.05
C ARG A 650 3.89 -9.63 5.89
N ARG A 651 4.47 -8.49 6.28
CA ARG A 651 3.74 -7.41 6.98
C ARG A 651 2.71 -6.71 6.09
N ARG A 652 2.96 -6.52 4.80
CA ARG A 652 1.99 -5.88 3.89
C ARG A 652 0.72 -6.73 3.76
N ALA A 653 0.83 -8.06 3.72
CA ALA A 653 -0.30 -8.98 3.69
C ALA A 653 -1.14 -8.94 4.99
N VAL A 654 -0.50 -8.85 6.15
CA VAL A 654 -1.17 -8.89 7.47
C VAL A 654 -1.70 -7.53 7.94
N ASN A 655 -1.07 -6.41 7.58
CA ASN A 655 -1.51 -5.07 8.00
C ASN A 655 -3.01 -4.77 7.77
N PRO A 656 -3.65 -5.11 6.62
CA PRO A 656 -5.05 -4.77 6.36
C PRO A 656 -6.05 -5.50 7.26
N SER A 657 -5.75 -6.74 7.69
CA SER A 657 -6.63 -7.51 8.58
C SER A 657 -6.56 -7.07 10.05
N LEU A 658 -5.71 -6.08 10.35
CA LEU A 658 -5.63 -5.38 11.63
C LEU A 658 -5.94 -3.88 11.49
N HIS A 659 -6.60 -3.48 10.39
CA HIS A 659 -7.04 -2.10 10.20
C HIS A 659 -8.18 -1.74 11.17
N ARG A 660 -8.17 -0.49 11.68
CA ARG A 660 -9.06 0.00 12.75
C ARG A 660 -10.53 -0.37 12.55
N ALA A 661 -11.10 -0.13 11.36
CA ALA A 661 -12.51 -0.39 11.06
C ALA A 661 -12.96 -1.85 11.24
N TYR A 662 -12.01 -2.80 11.19
CA TYR A 662 -12.26 -4.22 11.41
C TYR A 662 -12.10 -4.62 12.88
N LEU A 663 -11.15 -3.98 13.58
CA LEU A 663 -11.00 -4.09 15.03
C LEU A 663 -12.20 -3.50 15.78
N GLU A 664 -12.81 -2.45 15.23
CA GLU A 664 -14.05 -1.87 15.76
C GLU A 664 -15.21 -2.89 15.69
N THR A 665 -15.34 -3.68 14.61
CA THR A 665 -16.28 -4.81 14.56
C THR A 665 -15.96 -5.92 15.57
N MET A 666 -14.69 -6.11 15.93
CA MET A 666 -14.29 -7.09 16.94
C MET A 666 -14.68 -6.71 18.37
N ILE A 667 -14.94 -5.42 18.66
CA ILE A 667 -15.43 -4.98 19.99
C ILE A 667 -16.74 -5.69 20.33
N ASP A 668 -17.75 -5.56 19.48
CA ASP A 668 -19.08 -6.13 19.71
C ASP A 668 -19.16 -7.64 19.46
N ARG A 669 -18.33 -8.18 18.56
CA ARG A 669 -18.42 -9.59 18.10
C ARG A 669 -17.45 -10.55 18.78
N VAL A 670 -16.32 -10.08 19.31
CA VAL A 670 -15.24 -10.94 19.84
C VAL A 670 -14.83 -10.53 21.26
N PHE A 671 -14.42 -9.27 21.47
CA PHE A 671 -13.85 -8.81 22.73
C PHE A 671 -14.90 -8.78 23.84
N GLY A 672 -16.01 -8.07 23.63
CA GLY A 672 -17.14 -8.00 24.57
C GLY A 672 -17.70 -9.38 24.92
N PRO A 673 -18.14 -10.19 23.93
CA PRO A 673 -18.71 -11.51 24.20
C PRO A 673 -17.75 -12.49 24.90
N SER A 674 -16.46 -12.47 24.59
CA SER A 674 -15.48 -13.32 25.27
C SER A 674 -15.21 -12.85 26.70
N ALA A 675 -15.17 -11.53 26.94
CA ALA A 675 -15.06 -10.97 28.28
C ALA A 675 -16.31 -11.21 29.13
N LEU A 676 -17.51 -11.28 28.51
CA LEU A 676 -18.74 -11.71 29.17
C LEU A 676 -18.71 -13.22 29.52
N HIS A 677 -18.12 -14.06 28.68
CA HIS A 677 -17.88 -15.47 29.02
C HIS A 677 -16.93 -15.62 30.22
N LEU A 678 -15.84 -14.83 30.27
CA LEU A 678 -15.01 -14.72 31.47
C LEU A 678 -15.84 -14.27 32.69
N ALA A 679 -16.63 -13.20 32.55
CA ALA A 679 -17.45 -12.69 33.64
C ALA A 679 -18.42 -13.73 34.22
N SER A 680 -19.05 -14.56 33.36
CA SER A 680 -19.90 -15.68 33.80
C SER A 680 -19.13 -16.69 34.67
N LYS A 681 -17.92 -17.07 34.25
CA LYS A 681 -17.03 -17.97 35.02
C LYS A 681 -16.56 -17.32 36.34
N LEU A 682 -16.36 -16.00 36.36
CA LEU A 682 -16.00 -15.28 37.59
C LEU A 682 -17.20 -15.17 38.55
N GLN A 683 -18.44 -15.06 38.04
CA GLN A 683 -19.66 -15.09 38.87
C GLN A 683 -19.81 -16.43 39.60
N GLU A 684 -19.68 -17.57 38.90
CA GLU A 684 -19.73 -18.90 39.52
C GLU A 684 -18.70 -19.06 40.66
N ALA A 685 -17.54 -18.40 40.53
CA ALA A 685 -16.51 -18.40 41.55
C ALA A 685 -16.83 -17.46 42.73
N ALA A 686 -17.41 -16.28 42.47
CA ALA A 686 -17.86 -15.33 43.47
C ALA A 686 -19.01 -15.90 44.31
N ASP A 687 -20.03 -16.49 43.66
CA ASP A 687 -21.15 -17.18 44.30
C ASP A 687 -20.69 -18.35 45.18
N ALA A 688 -19.64 -19.06 44.74
CA ALA A 688 -19.01 -20.14 45.50
C ALA A 688 -18.03 -19.66 46.58
N GLY A 689 -17.79 -18.35 46.72
CA GLY A 689 -16.85 -17.76 47.69
C GLY A 689 -15.39 -18.13 47.46
N LYS A 690 -14.98 -18.40 46.21
CA LYS A 690 -13.64 -18.90 45.85
C LYS A 690 -12.79 -17.83 45.17
N SER A 691 -11.59 -17.60 45.70
CA SER A 691 -10.56 -16.82 45.03
C SER A 691 -10.14 -17.49 43.72
N GLN A 692 -10.00 -16.70 42.64
CA GLN A 692 -9.51 -17.17 41.33
C GLN A 692 -8.16 -16.57 41.00
N ASP A 693 -7.35 -17.30 40.22
CA ASP A 693 -6.13 -16.75 39.61
C ASP A 693 -6.50 -15.97 38.34
N LEU A 694 -6.41 -14.64 38.43
CA LEU A 694 -6.76 -13.75 37.34
C LEU A 694 -5.71 -13.76 36.22
N GLU A 695 -4.44 -14.11 36.48
CA GLU A 695 -3.44 -14.23 35.41
C GLU A 695 -3.77 -15.41 34.49
N ALA A 696 -4.07 -16.57 35.07
CA ALA A 696 -4.55 -17.72 34.33
C ALA A 696 -5.86 -17.42 33.57
N CYS A 697 -6.81 -16.73 34.20
CA CYS A 697 -8.08 -16.37 33.56
C CYS A 697 -7.92 -15.37 32.40
N PHE A 698 -7.05 -14.37 32.51
CA PHE A 698 -6.77 -13.44 31.41
C PHE A 698 -5.96 -14.10 30.28
N SER A 699 -5.02 -14.99 30.60
CA SER A 699 -4.31 -15.80 29.59
C SER A 699 -5.27 -16.72 28.81
N GLN A 700 -6.28 -17.28 29.48
CA GLN A 700 -7.34 -18.07 28.83
C GLN A 700 -8.25 -17.20 27.94
N LEU A 701 -8.77 -16.08 28.48
CA LEU A 701 -9.62 -15.14 27.73
C LEU A 701 -8.95 -14.68 26.43
N THR A 702 -7.69 -14.25 26.52
CA THR A 702 -6.96 -13.70 25.37
C THR A 702 -6.60 -14.77 24.34
N LEU A 703 -6.50 -16.05 24.74
CA LEU A 703 -6.41 -17.16 23.80
C LEU A 703 -7.74 -17.41 23.06
N ASP A 704 -8.88 -17.37 23.76
CA ASP A 704 -10.20 -17.51 23.12
C ASP A 704 -10.50 -16.33 22.17
N VAL A 705 -10.12 -15.10 22.57
CA VAL A 705 -10.21 -13.89 21.73
C VAL A 705 -9.36 -14.01 20.47
N ILE A 706 -8.06 -14.32 20.59
CA ILE A 706 -7.20 -14.43 19.41
C ILE A 706 -7.56 -15.65 18.55
N GLY A 707 -8.13 -16.72 19.14
CA GLY A 707 -8.67 -17.86 18.41
C GLY A 707 -9.86 -17.50 17.52
N LYS A 708 -10.83 -16.76 18.08
CA LYS A 708 -11.97 -16.21 17.34
C LYS A 708 -11.52 -15.20 16.28
N ALA A 709 -10.68 -14.24 16.65
CA ALA A 709 -10.20 -13.20 15.75
C ALA A 709 -9.29 -13.72 14.62
N LEU A 710 -8.50 -14.77 14.84
CA LEU A 710 -7.66 -15.37 13.78
C LEU A 710 -8.40 -16.41 12.95
N PHE A 711 -9.12 -17.33 13.57
CA PHE A 711 -9.58 -18.59 12.94
C PHE A 711 -11.10 -18.82 13.01
N ASN A 712 -11.88 -17.87 13.54
CA ASN A 712 -13.29 -18.07 13.94
C ASN A 712 -13.46 -19.30 14.86
N TYR A 713 -12.44 -19.59 15.69
CA TYR A 713 -12.37 -20.81 16.48
C TYR A 713 -12.33 -20.49 17.97
N ASP A 714 -13.38 -20.91 18.69
CA ASP A 714 -13.36 -20.92 20.15
C ASP A 714 -12.44 -22.05 20.64
N PHE A 715 -11.43 -21.72 21.44
CA PHE A 715 -10.60 -22.74 22.09
C PHE A 715 -11.27 -23.29 23.36
N ASP A 716 -12.32 -22.63 23.87
CA ASP A 716 -12.95 -22.90 25.16
C ASP A 716 -11.90 -22.95 26.30
N ALA A 717 -10.85 -22.14 26.20
CA ALA A 717 -9.71 -22.14 27.10
C ALA A 717 -10.11 -21.78 28.54
N LEU A 718 -11.22 -21.06 28.71
CA LEU A 718 -11.80 -20.74 30.02
C LEU A 718 -12.35 -21.99 30.74
N ASN A 719 -12.93 -22.98 30.06
CA ASN A 719 -13.51 -24.17 30.69
C ASN A 719 -12.64 -25.42 30.52
N THR A 720 -11.94 -25.54 29.40
CA THR A 720 -11.12 -26.70 29.01
C THR A 720 -9.62 -26.39 29.12
N SER A 721 -8.87 -27.27 29.79
CA SER A 721 -7.40 -27.16 29.92
C SER A 721 -6.67 -27.47 28.60
N SER A 722 -6.72 -26.54 27.65
CA SER A 722 -6.19 -26.71 26.30
C SER A 722 -4.69 -27.09 26.28
N PRO A 723 -4.32 -28.26 25.71
CA PRO A 723 -2.92 -28.68 25.58
C PRO A 723 -2.05 -27.71 24.78
N LEU A 724 -2.67 -26.86 23.96
CA LEU A 724 -1.98 -25.83 23.18
C LEU A 724 -1.29 -24.79 24.07
N ILE A 725 -1.94 -24.37 25.16
CA ILE A 725 -1.40 -23.40 26.13
C ILE A 725 -0.05 -23.88 26.68
N GLN A 726 -0.04 -25.11 27.19
CA GLN A 726 1.15 -25.73 27.78
C GLN A 726 2.27 -25.97 26.75
N ALA A 727 1.92 -26.22 25.49
CA ALA A 727 2.88 -26.32 24.41
C ALA A 727 3.51 -24.96 24.06
N VAL A 728 2.70 -23.88 23.96
CA VAL A 728 3.17 -22.52 23.66
C VAL A 728 4.13 -22.03 24.75
N TYR A 729 3.74 -22.11 26.03
CA TYR A 729 4.63 -21.76 27.15
C TYR A 729 5.93 -22.61 27.15
N THR A 730 5.84 -23.91 26.84
CA THR A 730 7.05 -24.77 26.75
C THR A 730 7.99 -24.33 25.62
N ALA A 731 7.45 -23.90 24.47
CA ALA A 731 8.26 -23.43 23.34
C ALA A 731 8.84 -22.02 23.55
N LEU A 732 8.10 -21.11 24.18
CA LEU A 732 8.58 -19.78 24.56
C LEU A 732 9.71 -19.87 25.60
N LYS A 733 9.56 -20.71 26.64
CA LYS A 733 10.58 -20.90 27.67
C LYS A 733 11.87 -21.55 27.15
N GLU A 734 11.77 -22.41 26.14
CA GLU A 734 12.96 -22.89 25.40
C GLU A 734 13.60 -21.76 24.58
N THR A 735 12.80 -20.90 23.94
CA THR A 735 13.29 -19.75 23.15
C THR A 735 14.09 -18.77 24.01
N GLU A 736 13.57 -18.44 25.19
CA GLU A 736 14.27 -17.68 26.24
C GLU A 736 15.57 -18.37 26.65
N SER A 737 15.50 -19.64 27.05
CA SER A 737 16.67 -20.40 27.52
C SER A 737 17.80 -20.45 26.48
N ARG A 738 17.49 -20.52 25.18
CA ARG A 738 18.47 -20.50 24.09
C ARG A 738 19.21 -19.17 23.93
N ALA A 739 18.64 -18.07 24.38
CA ALA A 739 19.30 -16.76 24.39
C ALA A 739 20.30 -16.62 25.54
N THR A 740 20.15 -17.40 26.62
CA THR A 740 21.02 -17.42 27.79
C THR A 740 21.95 -18.65 27.88
N ASP A 741 21.76 -19.66 27.01
CA ASP A 741 22.61 -20.87 26.93
C ASP A 741 24.08 -20.49 26.59
N VAL A 742 24.94 -20.39 27.63
CA VAL A 742 26.38 -20.03 27.53
C VAL A 742 27.16 -20.87 26.50
N VAL A 743 26.75 -22.14 26.31
CA VAL A 743 27.18 -22.98 25.20
C VAL A 743 25.93 -23.30 24.37
N PRO A 744 25.79 -22.79 23.13
CA PRO A 744 24.56 -22.91 22.34
C PRO A 744 24.44 -24.30 21.69
N LEU A 745 24.27 -25.34 22.51
CA LEU A 745 24.15 -26.74 22.09
C LEU A 745 22.95 -26.96 21.13
N TRP A 746 21.94 -26.09 21.19
CA TRP A 746 20.81 -26.05 20.26
C TRP A 746 21.22 -25.79 18.80
N LYS A 747 22.44 -25.28 18.53
CA LYS A 747 23.00 -25.15 17.17
C LYS A 747 23.55 -26.48 16.61
N LEU A 748 23.58 -27.55 17.41
CA LEU A 748 23.99 -28.90 16.99
C LEU A 748 22.74 -29.81 16.92
N PRO A 749 22.04 -29.90 15.77
CA PRO A 749 20.70 -30.50 15.69
C PRO A 749 20.65 -31.99 16.08
N PHE A 750 21.77 -32.71 16.00
CA PHE A 750 21.88 -34.10 16.44
C PHE A 750 21.90 -34.28 17.97
N LEU A 751 22.13 -33.21 18.74
CA LEU A 751 22.07 -33.24 20.21
C LEU A 751 20.66 -32.95 20.76
N ALA A 752 19.80 -32.25 20.00
CA ALA A 752 18.47 -31.85 20.46
C ALA A 752 17.57 -33.03 20.94
N PRO A 753 17.59 -34.23 20.31
CA PRO A 753 16.84 -35.40 20.83
C PRO A 753 17.39 -35.97 22.15
N LEU A 754 18.65 -35.68 22.49
CA LEU A 754 19.34 -36.16 23.69
C LEU A 754 19.16 -35.21 24.89
N ILE A 755 18.78 -33.96 24.66
CA ILE A 755 18.59 -32.94 25.71
C ILE A 755 17.08 -32.86 26.05
N PRO A 756 16.64 -33.26 27.26
CA PRO A 756 15.21 -33.36 27.57
C PRO A 756 14.42 -32.06 27.41
N ARG A 757 15.03 -30.90 27.72
CA ARG A 757 14.45 -29.56 27.54
C ARG A 757 14.12 -29.30 26.05
N GLN A 758 15.11 -29.50 25.18
CA GLN A 758 15.00 -29.27 23.74
C GLN A 758 14.03 -30.26 23.08
N ARG A 759 14.05 -31.54 23.49
CA ARG A 759 13.10 -32.55 23.03
C ARG A 759 11.65 -32.15 23.37
N LYS A 760 11.35 -31.84 24.64
CA LYS A 760 9.99 -31.41 25.05
C LYS A 760 9.52 -30.19 24.26
N ALA A 761 10.42 -29.25 23.97
CA ALA A 761 10.10 -28.07 23.16
C ALA A 761 9.85 -28.38 21.68
N LEU A 762 10.58 -29.32 21.08
CA LEU A 762 10.31 -29.80 19.71
C LEU A 762 8.97 -30.55 19.64
N ASP A 763 8.69 -31.43 20.59
CA ASP A 763 7.39 -32.13 20.72
C ASP A 763 6.23 -31.12 20.88
N SER A 764 6.46 -30.03 21.62
CA SER A 764 5.49 -28.94 21.79
C SER A 764 5.27 -28.15 20.50
N VAL A 765 6.33 -27.77 19.79
CA VAL A 765 6.23 -27.07 18.48
C VAL A 765 5.53 -27.93 17.43
N ALA A 766 5.72 -29.25 17.45
CA ALA A 766 4.98 -30.16 16.57
C ALA A 766 3.47 -30.13 16.84
N LEU A 767 3.05 -30.15 18.12
CA LEU A 767 1.63 -30.04 18.49
C LEU A 767 1.01 -28.69 18.08
N ILE A 768 1.76 -27.59 18.26
CA ILE A 768 1.32 -26.25 17.85
C ILE A 768 1.14 -26.18 16.33
N ARG A 769 2.14 -26.63 15.55
CA ARG A 769 2.09 -26.60 14.08
C ARG A 769 0.94 -27.47 13.54
N GLN A 770 0.80 -28.71 14.03
CA GLN A 770 -0.30 -29.60 13.65
C GLN A 770 -1.68 -29.00 13.97
N THR A 771 -1.80 -28.26 15.08
CA THR A 771 -3.06 -27.60 15.47
C THR A 771 -3.36 -26.41 14.57
N THR A 772 -2.35 -25.59 14.26
CA THR A 772 -2.47 -24.45 13.32
C THR A 772 -2.84 -24.95 11.91
N GLU A 773 -2.19 -25.99 11.42
CA GLU A 773 -2.48 -26.63 10.11
C GLU A 773 -3.92 -27.20 10.06
N ARG A 774 -4.40 -27.79 11.15
CA ARG A 774 -5.78 -28.29 11.28
C ARG A 774 -6.81 -27.16 11.26
N LEU A 775 -6.52 -26.01 11.87
CA LEU A 775 -7.38 -24.82 11.81
C LEU A 775 -7.40 -24.24 10.39
N ILE A 776 -6.24 -24.13 9.74
CA ILE A 776 -6.15 -23.67 8.34
C ILE A 776 -6.94 -24.56 7.39
N ALA A 777 -6.89 -25.89 7.56
CA ALA A 777 -7.69 -26.81 6.77
C ALA A 777 -9.20 -26.55 6.93
N LYS A 778 -9.69 -26.48 8.18
CA LYS A 778 -11.11 -26.18 8.47
C LYS A 778 -11.58 -24.84 7.87
N CYS A 779 -10.79 -23.77 8.02
CA CYS A 779 -11.17 -22.47 7.49
C CYS A 779 -11.20 -22.46 5.96
N LYS A 780 -10.33 -23.23 5.29
CA LYS A 780 -10.43 -23.44 3.82
C LYS A 780 -11.69 -24.21 3.45
N GLU A 781 -11.97 -25.34 4.12
CA GLU A 781 -13.20 -26.12 3.92
C GLU A 781 -14.48 -25.27 4.09
N MET A 782 -14.50 -24.35 5.05
CA MET A 782 -15.62 -23.40 5.26
C MET A 782 -15.74 -22.38 4.12
N VAL A 783 -14.63 -21.78 3.67
CA VAL A 783 -14.64 -20.81 2.55
C VAL A 783 -15.05 -21.50 1.25
N ASP A 784 -14.49 -22.67 0.95
CA ASP A 784 -14.78 -23.44 -0.26
C ASP A 784 -16.26 -23.89 -0.32
N ALA A 785 -16.87 -24.19 0.84
CA ALA A 785 -18.29 -24.53 0.96
C ALA A 785 -19.21 -23.32 0.80
N GLU A 786 -18.82 -22.15 1.30
CA GLU A 786 -19.58 -20.90 1.11
C GLU A 786 -19.47 -20.37 -0.34
N GLU A 787 -18.31 -20.46 -1.00
CA GLU A 787 -18.14 -20.12 -2.43
C GLU A 787 -19.07 -20.98 -3.32
N GLN A 788 -19.34 -22.24 -2.96
CA GLN A 788 -20.28 -23.11 -3.68
C GLN A 788 -21.76 -22.83 -3.38
N ALA A 789 -22.08 -22.16 -2.27
CA ALA A 789 -23.45 -21.88 -1.84
C ALA A 789 -23.96 -20.49 -2.25
N ARG A 790 -23.06 -19.55 -2.62
CA ARG A 790 -23.40 -18.14 -2.91
C ARG A 790 -22.76 -17.64 -4.22
N PHE A 791 -23.53 -17.67 -5.31
CA PHE A 791 -23.29 -16.79 -6.45
C PHE A 791 -23.83 -15.38 -6.15
N GLY A 792 -23.07 -14.55 -5.42
CA GLY A 792 -23.42 -13.14 -5.21
C GLY A 792 -22.57 -12.37 -4.18
N ASP A 793 -21.99 -11.25 -4.63
CA ASP A 793 -21.67 -9.94 -4.02
C ASP A 793 -21.23 -9.74 -2.54
N GLU A 794 -21.22 -10.73 -1.66
CA GLU A 794 -20.84 -10.56 -0.24
C GLU A 794 -19.46 -11.15 0.12
N TYR A 795 -18.38 -10.38 -0.12
CA TYR A 795 -17.06 -10.60 0.52
C TYR A 795 -16.83 -9.70 1.75
N MET A 796 -17.83 -9.71 2.63
CA MET A 796 -17.72 -9.74 4.08
C MET A 796 -18.91 -10.57 4.58
N ASN A 797 -18.68 -11.75 5.16
CA ASN A 797 -19.75 -12.45 5.86
C ASN A 797 -19.81 -11.85 7.28
N GLU A 798 -20.88 -11.14 7.63
CA GLU A 798 -21.02 -10.50 8.95
C GLU A 798 -21.03 -11.49 10.12
N ALA A 799 -21.16 -12.81 9.85
CA ALA A 799 -21.05 -13.87 10.84
C ALA A 799 -19.60 -14.39 11.07
N ASP A 800 -18.61 -13.98 10.26
CA ASP A 800 -17.23 -14.48 10.35
C ASP A 800 -16.18 -13.35 10.20
N PRO A 801 -15.81 -12.68 11.31
CA PRO A 801 -14.77 -11.65 11.34
C PRO A 801 -13.37 -12.24 11.59
N SER A 802 -12.99 -13.34 10.94
CA SER A 802 -11.67 -13.96 11.13
C SER A 802 -10.58 -13.49 10.14
N ILE A 803 -9.41 -13.16 10.69
CA ILE A 803 -8.23 -12.68 9.95
C ILE A 803 -7.76 -13.71 8.90
N LEU A 804 -7.86 -15.00 9.20
CA LEU A 804 -7.54 -16.05 8.23
C LEU A 804 -8.48 -16.04 7.02
N ARG A 805 -9.79 -15.81 7.22
CA ARG A 805 -10.74 -15.68 6.12
C ARG A 805 -10.39 -14.49 5.22
N PHE A 806 -9.97 -13.36 5.80
CA PHE A 806 -9.44 -12.22 5.03
C PHE A 806 -8.18 -12.58 4.23
N LEU A 807 -7.20 -13.27 4.85
CA LEU A 807 -5.95 -13.65 4.20
C LEU A 807 -6.14 -14.66 3.06
N ILE A 808 -7.08 -15.61 3.20
CA ILE A 808 -7.46 -16.55 2.13
C ILE A 808 -8.18 -15.81 0.99
N ALA A 809 -9.16 -14.95 1.31
CA ALA A 809 -9.93 -14.20 0.32
C ALA A 809 -9.08 -13.19 -0.48
N SER A 810 -7.93 -12.74 0.07
CA SER A 810 -7.06 -11.75 -0.57
C SER A 810 -6.22 -12.30 -1.74
N ARG A 811 -6.20 -13.62 -1.96
CA ARG A 811 -5.61 -14.31 -3.13
C ARG A 811 -4.17 -13.91 -3.54
N GLU A 812 -3.34 -13.45 -2.61
CA GLU A 812 -1.88 -13.44 -2.81
C GLU A 812 -1.33 -14.89 -2.80
N GLU A 813 -0.31 -15.21 -3.60
CA GLU A 813 0.28 -16.56 -3.71
C GLU A 813 1.17 -16.93 -2.50
N VAL A 814 0.59 -16.90 -1.30
CA VAL A 814 1.23 -17.31 -0.05
C VAL A 814 1.14 -18.83 0.09
N SER A 815 2.29 -19.52 0.23
CA SER A 815 2.29 -20.97 0.42
C SER A 815 1.58 -21.36 1.73
N SER A 816 0.94 -22.53 1.77
CA SER A 816 0.30 -23.04 3.00
C SER A 816 1.27 -23.11 4.19
N GLU A 817 2.57 -23.29 3.92
CA GLU A 817 3.61 -23.27 4.95
C GLU A 817 3.90 -21.86 5.48
N GLN A 818 3.98 -20.86 4.59
CA GLN A 818 4.18 -19.46 4.96
C GLN A 818 2.98 -18.92 5.76
N LEU A 819 1.77 -19.20 5.29
CA LEU A 819 0.52 -18.79 5.95
C LEU A 819 0.43 -19.34 7.38
N ARG A 820 0.81 -20.62 7.58
CA ARG A 820 0.94 -21.23 8.92
C ARG A 820 1.92 -20.47 9.81
N ASP A 821 3.12 -20.16 9.32
CA ASP A 821 4.17 -19.52 10.11
C ASP A 821 3.83 -18.07 10.49
N ASP A 822 3.13 -17.33 9.63
CA ASP A 822 2.64 -15.98 9.94
C ASP A 822 1.45 -15.99 10.92
N LEU A 823 0.45 -16.86 10.74
CA LEU A 823 -0.66 -17.01 11.70
C LEU A 823 -0.18 -17.48 13.08
N LEU A 824 0.80 -18.40 13.11
CA LEU A 824 1.46 -18.84 14.33
C LEU A 824 2.18 -17.68 15.04
N SER A 825 2.79 -16.77 14.27
CA SER A 825 3.39 -15.56 14.81
C SER A 825 2.35 -14.63 15.45
N MET A 826 1.12 -14.57 14.94
CA MET A 826 0.02 -13.79 15.53
C MET A 826 -0.54 -14.46 16.78
N LEU A 827 -0.86 -15.76 16.71
CA LEU A 827 -1.46 -16.55 17.79
C LEU A 827 -0.61 -16.52 19.07
N VAL A 828 0.69 -16.77 18.94
CA VAL A 828 1.61 -16.80 20.08
C VAL A 828 1.82 -15.39 20.65
N ALA A 829 2.04 -14.39 19.80
CA ALA A 829 2.35 -13.02 20.27
C ALA A 829 1.13 -12.26 20.85
N GLY A 830 -0.08 -12.55 20.35
CA GLY A 830 -1.30 -11.85 20.78
C GLY A 830 -1.70 -12.16 22.22
N HIS A 831 -1.87 -13.44 22.56
CA HIS A 831 -2.50 -13.81 23.84
C HIS A 831 -1.67 -13.43 25.08
N GLU A 832 -0.40 -13.83 25.15
CA GLU A 832 0.45 -13.66 26.34
C GLU A 832 0.67 -12.18 26.69
N THR A 833 0.78 -11.31 25.68
CA THR A 833 1.04 -9.88 25.87
C THR A 833 -0.17 -9.11 26.37
N THR A 834 -1.37 -9.31 25.80
CA THR A 834 -2.61 -8.72 26.34
C THR A 834 -2.96 -9.32 27.70
N GLY A 835 -2.79 -10.63 27.88
CA GLY A 835 -3.12 -11.32 29.13
C GLY A 835 -2.31 -10.79 30.32
N SER A 836 -1.01 -10.58 30.13
CA SER A 836 -0.17 -9.95 31.16
C SER A 836 -0.51 -8.46 31.37
N ALA A 837 -0.79 -7.70 30.31
CA ALA A 837 -1.22 -6.30 30.43
C ALA A 837 -2.51 -6.15 31.26
N LEU A 838 -3.49 -7.05 31.09
CA LEU A 838 -4.70 -7.11 31.92
C LEU A 838 -4.37 -7.41 33.40
N THR A 839 -3.56 -8.45 33.64
CA THR A 839 -3.10 -8.87 34.97
C THR A 839 -2.48 -7.73 35.76
N TRP A 840 -1.46 -7.07 35.20
CA TRP A 840 -0.78 -5.96 35.88
C TRP A 840 -1.66 -4.72 36.02
N THR A 841 -2.58 -4.46 35.09
CA THR A 841 -3.52 -3.32 35.22
C THR A 841 -4.50 -3.54 36.37
N LEU A 842 -5.05 -4.74 36.52
CA LEU A 842 -5.96 -5.07 37.62
C LEU A 842 -5.23 -5.07 38.97
N TYR A 843 -4.02 -5.63 39.04
CA TYR A 843 -3.16 -5.55 40.22
C TYR A 843 -2.90 -4.09 40.64
N LEU A 844 -2.48 -3.23 39.72
CA LEU A 844 -2.23 -1.81 39.98
C LEU A 844 -3.49 -1.06 40.42
N LEU A 845 -4.64 -1.32 39.81
CA LEU A 845 -5.92 -0.74 40.22
C LEU A 845 -6.31 -1.18 41.64
N THR A 846 -6.33 -2.49 41.92
CA THR A 846 -6.64 -3.00 43.28
C THR A 846 -5.67 -2.52 44.35
N SER A 847 -4.42 -2.22 43.98
CA SER A 847 -3.41 -1.64 44.89
C SER A 847 -3.56 -0.13 45.10
N ASN A 848 -4.36 0.57 44.29
CA ASN A 848 -4.58 2.02 44.34
C ASN A 848 -6.10 2.34 44.38
N PRO A 849 -6.76 2.27 45.56
CA PRO A 849 -8.21 2.38 45.66
C PRO A 849 -8.82 3.67 45.12
N ASP A 850 -8.09 4.79 45.15
CA ASP A 850 -8.53 6.06 44.54
C ASP A 850 -8.57 5.97 43.00
N LYS A 851 -7.57 5.31 42.41
CA LYS A 851 -7.48 5.09 40.95
C LYS A 851 -8.50 4.05 40.49
N MET A 852 -8.80 3.04 41.31
CA MET A 852 -9.88 2.09 41.09
C MET A 852 -11.26 2.76 41.15
N ALA A 853 -11.51 3.63 42.13
CA ALA A 853 -12.77 4.37 42.23
C ALA A 853 -13.02 5.25 40.98
N LYS A 854 -11.98 5.89 40.42
CA LYS A 854 -12.08 6.64 39.15
C LYS A 854 -12.38 5.72 37.95
N ALA A 855 -11.75 4.54 37.88
CA ALA A 855 -12.00 3.56 36.82
C ALA A 855 -13.46 3.08 36.85
N TYR A 856 -13.97 2.73 38.02
CA TYR A 856 -15.38 2.37 38.22
C TYR A 856 -16.34 3.50 37.85
N GLN A 857 -16.05 4.76 38.23
CA GLN A 857 -16.87 5.91 37.86
C GLN A 857 -16.92 6.16 36.35
N GLU A 858 -15.80 5.98 35.64
CA GLU A 858 -15.80 6.07 34.16
C GLU A 858 -16.59 4.93 33.52
N VAL A 859 -16.36 3.69 33.94
CA VAL A 859 -17.06 2.49 33.44
C VAL A 859 -18.58 2.62 33.65
N ASP A 860 -19.02 3.07 34.83
CA ASP A 860 -20.45 3.30 35.09
C ASP A 860 -21.03 4.45 34.27
N ARG A 861 -20.33 5.59 34.17
CA ARG A 861 -20.75 6.75 33.38
C ARG A 861 -20.89 6.44 31.88
N VAL A 862 -19.93 5.68 31.33
CA VAL A 862 -19.83 5.42 29.89
C VAL A 862 -20.76 4.28 29.46
N MET A 863 -20.69 3.12 30.13
CA MET A 863 -21.51 1.96 29.73
C MET A 863 -22.96 2.06 30.22
N GLY A 864 -23.24 2.85 31.27
CA GLY A 864 -24.59 3.03 31.80
C GLY A 864 -25.20 1.70 32.27
N SER A 865 -26.22 1.21 31.55
CA SER A 865 -26.87 -0.09 31.76
C SER A 865 -26.36 -1.22 30.86
N LYS A 866 -25.41 -0.97 29.95
CA LYS A 866 -24.80 -2.00 29.10
C LYS A 866 -23.86 -2.88 29.92
N GLN A 867 -23.80 -4.18 29.59
CA GLN A 867 -22.86 -5.14 30.18
C GLN A 867 -21.49 -5.16 29.45
N GLN A 868 -21.46 -4.78 28.17
CA GLN A 868 -20.24 -4.59 27.38
C GLN A 868 -20.24 -3.20 26.70
N PRO A 869 -19.07 -2.57 26.49
CA PRO A 869 -18.96 -1.33 25.72
C PRO A 869 -19.06 -1.61 24.22
N ASP A 870 -19.69 -0.70 23.47
CA ASP A 870 -19.60 -0.64 22.01
C ASP A 870 -18.43 0.24 21.51
N VAL A 871 -18.33 0.42 20.19
CA VAL A 871 -17.31 1.25 19.54
C VAL A 871 -17.32 2.71 20.03
N GLN A 872 -18.49 3.30 20.30
CA GLN A 872 -18.61 4.68 20.79
C GLN A 872 -18.22 4.77 22.27
N ASP A 873 -18.64 3.80 23.08
CA ASP A 873 -18.25 3.68 24.48
C ASP A 873 -16.72 3.56 24.63
N TYR A 874 -16.08 2.72 23.80
CA TYR A 874 -14.62 2.55 23.81
C TYR A 874 -13.87 3.88 23.67
N THR A 875 -14.32 4.79 22.81
CA THR A 875 -13.68 6.12 22.64
C THR A 875 -13.84 7.06 23.85
N GLN A 876 -14.70 6.70 24.80
CA GLN A 876 -14.99 7.45 26.02
C GLN A 876 -14.39 6.82 27.28
N LEU A 877 -13.90 5.57 27.21
CA LEU A 877 -13.11 4.89 28.27
C LEU A 877 -11.66 5.43 28.35
N ARG A 878 -11.51 6.76 28.42
CA ARG A 878 -10.23 7.48 28.31
C ARG A 878 -9.32 7.24 29.51
N TYR A 879 -9.86 7.34 30.72
CA TYR A 879 -9.11 7.08 31.95
C TYR A 879 -8.73 5.61 32.07
N LEU A 880 -9.64 4.67 31.75
CA LEU A 880 -9.33 3.24 31.74
C LEU A 880 -8.26 2.89 30.69
N THR A 881 -8.30 3.52 29.51
CA THR A 881 -7.22 3.43 28.51
C THR A 881 -5.89 3.92 29.09
N ARG A 882 -5.88 4.99 29.90
CA ARG A 882 -4.65 5.43 30.58
C ARG A 882 -4.17 4.49 31.68
N CYS A 883 -5.07 3.81 32.39
CA CYS A 883 -4.69 2.76 33.35
C CYS A 883 -3.92 1.63 32.65
N VAL A 884 -4.40 1.17 31.49
CA VAL A 884 -3.68 0.18 30.67
C VAL A 884 -2.35 0.73 30.16
N CYS A 885 -2.30 1.98 29.71
CA CYS A 885 -1.04 2.60 29.26
C CYS A 885 0.01 2.71 30.39
N GLU A 886 -0.38 3.19 31.57
CA GLU A 886 0.51 3.33 32.73
C GLU A 886 0.93 1.98 33.31
N SER A 887 0.03 0.99 33.27
CA SER A 887 0.37 -0.40 33.57
C SER A 887 1.47 -0.91 32.65
N MET A 888 1.35 -0.72 31.33
CA MET A 888 2.43 -1.06 30.37
C MET A 888 3.66 -0.13 30.44
N ARG A 889 3.63 0.95 31.23
CA ARG A 889 4.83 1.71 31.59
C ARG A 889 5.58 0.97 32.70
N LEU A 890 4.90 0.69 33.80
CA LEU A 890 5.47 0.00 34.98
C LEU A 890 5.85 -1.46 34.68
N TYR A 891 5.06 -2.15 33.86
CA TYR A 891 5.23 -3.54 33.45
C TYR A 891 5.22 -3.65 31.91
N PRO A 892 6.34 -3.35 31.22
CA PRO A 892 6.41 -3.37 29.76
C PRO A 892 6.54 -4.78 29.16
N HIS A 893 5.83 -5.03 28.07
CA HIS A 893 5.76 -6.34 27.40
C HIS A 893 6.19 -6.23 25.92
N PRO A 894 7.44 -6.61 25.56
CA PRO A 894 8.50 -7.19 26.40
C PRO A 894 9.32 -6.13 27.18
N PRO A 895 10.00 -6.50 28.27
CA PRO A 895 10.83 -5.58 29.05
C PRO A 895 12.15 -5.21 28.36
N VAL A 896 12.61 -5.99 27.38
CA VAL A 896 13.83 -5.75 26.60
C VAL A 896 13.61 -5.98 25.10
N LEU A 897 14.29 -5.19 24.27
CA LEU A 897 14.24 -5.27 22.81
C LEU A 897 15.64 -5.47 22.24
N LEU A 898 15.92 -6.68 21.75
CA LEU A 898 17.19 -7.04 21.15
C LEU A 898 17.27 -6.67 19.65
N ARG A 899 18.46 -6.26 19.20
CA ARG A 899 18.86 -6.01 17.80
C ARG A 899 20.32 -6.42 17.60
N ARG A 900 20.77 -6.53 16.35
CA ARG A 900 22.20 -6.67 16.00
C ARG A 900 22.61 -5.71 14.90
N ALA A 901 23.78 -5.09 15.05
CA ALA A 901 24.38 -4.21 14.05
C ALA A 901 24.84 -5.02 12.82
N ALA A 902 24.32 -4.69 11.64
CA ALA A 902 24.70 -5.29 10.36
C ALA A 902 25.89 -4.58 9.70
N ILE A 903 26.02 -3.27 9.96
CA ILE A 903 27.11 -2.38 9.55
C ILE A 903 27.57 -1.59 10.80
N PRO A 904 28.74 -0.94 10.82
CA PRO A 904 29.15 -0.19 12.01
C PRO A 904 28.33 1.11 12.13
N ASP A 905 28.08 1.54 13.35
CA ASP A 905 27.25 2.72 13.66
C ASP A 905 27.83 3.51 14.85
N THR A 906 27.25 4.66 15.18
CA THR A 906 27.57 5.46 16.37
C THR A 906 26.29 6.03 16.96
N LEU A 907 26.02 5.68 18.22
CA LEU A 907 24.82 6.12 18.92
C LEU A 907 24.88 7.62 19.29
N PRO A 908 23.73 8.27 19.53
CA PRO A 908 23.65 9.44 20.38
C PRO A 908 24.50 9.28 21.66
N GLY A 909 25.27 10.30 22.00
CA GLY A 909 26.31 10.23 23.05
C GLY A 909 27.71 9.84 22.55
N GLY A 910 27.86 9.41 21.28
CA GLY A 910 29.16 9.13 20.67
C GLY A 910 29.65 7.68 20.82
N TYR A 911 28.82 6.79 21.37
CA TYR A 911 29.18 5.38 21.59
C TYR A 911 29.25 4.60 20.27
N ALA A 912 30.44 4.10 19.91
CA ALA A 912 30.65 3.32 18.69
C ALA A 912 30.04 1.91 18.80
N VAL A 913 29.39 1.45 17.73
CA VAL A 913 28.75 0.12 17.64
C VAL A 913 29.42 -0.68 16.52
N PRO A 914 30.23 -1.71 16.82
CA PRO A 914 30.90 -2.50 15.80
C PRO A 914 29.94 -3.47 15.09
N VAL A 915 30.33 -3.91 13.88
CA VAL A 915 29.59 -4.93 13.12
C VAL A 915 29.43 -6.20 13.93
N GLY A 916 28.20 -6.74 13.97
CA GLY A 916 27.88 -7.96 14.70
C GLY A 916 27.55 -7.74 16.18
N GLN A 917 27.71 -6.53 16.73
CA GLN A 917 27.35 -6.21 18.11
C GLN A 917 25.84 -6.43 18.33
N ASP A 918 25.49 -7.27 19.31
CA ASP A 918 24.12 -7.37 19.82
C ASP A 918 23.85 -6.18 20.76
N VAL A 919 22.69 -5.55 20.57
CA VAL A 919 22.22 -4.35 21.27
C VAL A 919 20.94 -4.69 22.01
N MET A 920 20.87 -4.36 23.29
CA MET A 920 19.73 -4.63 24.17
C MET A 920 19.14 -3.32 24.69
N ILE A 921 18.03 -2.88 24.09
CA ILE A 921 17.29 -1.74 24.60
C ILE A 921 16.45 -2.22 25.79
N SER A 922 16.71 -1.71 27.00
CA SER A 922 15.90 -2.02 28.18
C SER A 922 14.72 -1.04 28.24
N VAL A 923 13.54 -1.53 27.87
CA VAL A 923 12.28 -0.77 27.91
C VAL A 923 11.91 -0.49 29.37
N TYR A 924 12.10 -1.48 30.25
CA TYR A 924 11.94 -1.32 31.70
C TYR A 924 12.77 -0.14 32.23
N ASN A 925 14.06 -0.07 31.89
CA ASN A 925 14.93 1.01 32.34
C ASN A 925 14.47 2.38 31.83
N ILE A 926 14.08 2.51 30.54
CA ILE A 926 13.57 3.77 29.97
C ILE A 926 12.27 4.21 30.67
N HIS A 927 11.42 3.26 31.05
CA HIS A 927 10.13 3.52 31.68
C HIS A 927 10.21 3.80 33.19
N HIS A 928 11.25 3.31 33.87
CA HIS A 928 11.49 3.47 35.31
C HIS A 928 12.55 4.56 35.63
N SER A 929 13.31 5.03 34.65
CA SER A 929 14.38 6.00 34.90
C SER A 929 13.84 7.34 35.42
N PRO A 930 14.31 7.84 36.60
CA PRO A 930 13.94 9.15 37.12
C PRO A 930 14.52 10.31 36.31
N ALA A 931 15.43 10.05 35.36
CA ALA A 931 15.86 11.04 34.37
C ALA A 931 14.88 11.17 33.18
N VAL A 932 13.92 10.24 33.07
CA VAL A 932 12.94 10.17 31.97
C VAL A 932 11.50 10.38 32.46
N TRP A 933 11.19 10.09 33.73
CA TRP A 933 9.85 10.19 34.32
C TRP A 933 9.85 10.79 35.73
N ASP A 934 8.99 11.77 35.97
CA ASP A 934 8.66 12.25 37.31
C ASP A 934 7.87 11.17 38.08
N GLU A 935 8.27 10.87 39.32
CA GLU A 935 7.70 9.77 40.12
C GLU A 935 7.58 8.43 39.33
N PRO A 936 8.70 7.79 38.93
CA PRO A 936 8.67 6.66 38.01
C PRO A 936 7.90 5.45 38.55
N GLU A 937 8.05 5.12 39.83
CA GLU A 937 7.35 3.98 40.45
C GLU A 937 5.85 4.23 40.70
N ALA A 938 5.38 5.47 40.59
CA ALA A 938 4.01 5.83 40.94
C ALA A 938 3.02 5.53 39.80
N PHE A 939 1.90 4.86 40.12
CA PHE A 939 0.81 4.59 39.20
C PHE A 939 -0.04 5.86 38.97
N GLN A 940 0.34 6.65 37.96
CA GLN A 940 -0.31 7.91 37.61
C GLN A 940 -0.89 7.88 36.18
N PRO A 941 -2.01 7.17 35.92
CA PRO A 941 -2.70 7.20 34.62
C PRO A 941 -2.88 8.60 34.03
N GLU A 942 -3.14 9.58 34.90
CA GLU A 942 -3.34 10.98 34.52
C GLU A 942 -2.12 11.64 33.86
N ARG A 943 -0.89 11.11 34.03
CA ARG A 943 0.37 11.68 33.50
C ARG A 943 0.39 11.83 31.97
N PHE A 944 -0.43 11.04 31.27
CA PHE A 944 -0.54 11.05 29.80
C PHE A 944 -1.56 12.06 29.27
N GLY A 945 -2.34 12.71 30.14
CA GLY A 945 -3.46 13.57 29.78
C GLY A 945 -4.66 12.77 29.27
N LEU A 946 -5.87 13.11 29.72
CA LEU A 946 -7.09 12.38 29.33
C LEU A 946 -7.62 12.81 27.95
N ASP A 947 -7.51 14.11 27.62
CA ASP A 947 -7.98 14.67 26.35
C ASP A 947 -6.91 14.69 25.23
N GLY A 948 -5.70 14.22 25.54
CA GLY A 948 -4.61 14.06 24.58
C GLY A 948 -4.71 12.79 23.73
N PRO A 949 -3.88 12.65 22.68
CA PRO A 949 -3.73 11.39 21.97
C PRO A 949 -3.17 10.29 22.89
N THR A 950 -3.60 9.05 22.71
CA THR A 950 -3.05 7.89 23.45
C THR A 950 -1.53 7.80 23.29
N PRO A 951 -0.77 7.61 24.38
CA PRO A 951 0.69 7.67 24.36
C PRO A 951 1.29 6.53 23.52
N ASN A 952 2.35 6.84 22.78
CA ASN A 952 3.07 5.93 21.91
C ASN A 952 4.51 6.41 21.69
N GLU A 953 5.30 5.65 20.95
CA GLU A 953 6.72 5.90 20.73
C GLU A 953 7.02 7.20 19.98
N GLN A 954 6.06 7.73 19.21
CA GLN A 954 6.24 8.97 18.44
C GLN A 954 5.84 10.21 19.23
N ASN A 955 4.64 10.23 19.83
CA ASN A 955 4.17 11.41 20.58
C ASN A 955 4.85 11.60 21.95
N THR A 956 5.45 10.54 22.52
CA THR A 956 6.30 10.65 23.72
C THR A 956 7.79 10.81 23.41
N ASN A 957 8.17 10.87 22.12
CA ASN A 957 9.56 10.86 21.66
C ASN A 957 10.38 9.72 22.29
N PHE A 958 9.89 8.49 22.16
CA PHE A 958 10.50 7.24 22.65
C PHE A 958 10.75 7.16 24.18
N ARG A 959 10.17 8.07 24.98
CA ARG A 959 10.10 7.90 26.45
C ARG A 959 9.20 6.72 26.85
N TYR A 960 8.18 6.42 26.03
CA TYR A 960 7.23 5.33 26.21
C TYR A 960 7.20 4.45 24.95
N ILE A 961 7.56 3.16 25.09
CA ILE A 961 7.77 2.22 23.97
C ILE A 961 7.08 0.85 24.22
N PRO A 962 5.77 0.79 24.56
CA PRO A 962 5.09 -0.47 24.90
C PRO A 962 5.09 -1.49 23.75
N PHE A 963 5.03 -1.03 22.50
CA PHE A 963 4.87 -1.86 21.32
C PHE A 963 6.10 -1.86 20.39
N SER A 964 7.30 -1.63 20.94
CA SER A 964 8.51 -1.31 20.16
C SER A 964 8.32 -0.06 19.28
N GLY A 965 9.18 0.15 18.27
CA GLY A 965 9.13 1.34 17.44
C GLY A 965 9.90 1.24 16.12
N GLY A 966 9.84 2.32 15.34
CA GLY A 966 10.37 2.34 13.97
C GLY A 966 9.62 1.35 13.05
N PRO A 967 10.24 0.87 11.95
CA PRO A 967 9.62 -0.10 11.05
C PRO A 967 9.15 -1.37 11.80
N ARG A 968 9.88 -1.76 12.85
CA ARG A 968 9.68 -2.98 13.65
C ARG A 968 8.71 -2.82 14.84
N LYS A 969 7.90 -1.76 14.90
CA LYS A 969 6.76 -1.65 15.83
C LYS A 969 5.84 -2.89 15.74
N CYS A 970 5.10 -3.23 16.79
CA CYS A 970 4.08 -4.28 16.75
C CYS A 970 3.06 -4.06 15.60
N VAL A 971 2.39 -5.12 15.16
CA VAL A 971 1.33 -5.04 14.14
C VAL A 971 -0.07 -5.04 14.75
N GLY A 972 -0.26 -5.67 15.91
CA GLY A 972 -1.51 -5.68 16.66
C GLY A 972 -1.55 -4.72 17.84
N ASP A 973 -0.88 -3.56 17.77
CA ASP A 973 -0.87 -2.60 18.88
C ASP A 973 -2.28 -2.04 19.18
N GLN A 974 -3.06 -1.76 18.12
CA GLN A 974 -4.46 -1.36 18.25
C GLN A 974 -5.35 -2.51 18.74
N PHE A 975 -5.08 -3.76 18.30
CA PHE A 975 -5.82 -4.95 18.73
C PHE A 975 -5.69 -5.15 20.24
N ALA A 976 -4.46 -5.21 20.76
CA ALA A 976 -4.19 -5.41 22.18
C ALA A 976 -4.76 -4.26 23.05
N MET A 977 -4.69 -3.00 22.57
CA MET A 977 -5.28 -1.86 23.27
C MET A 977 -6.82 -1.89 23.31
N MET A 978 -7.48 -2.40 22.27
CA MET A 978 -8.94 -2.55 22.26
C MET A 978 -9.36 -3.75 23.13
N GLU A 979 -8.74 -4.90 22.92
CA GLU A 979 -8.95 -6.14 23.70
C GLU A 979 -8.80 -5.88 25.21
N ALA A 980 -7.71 -5.25 25.64
CA ALA A 980 -7.44 -5.00 27.06
C ALA A 980 -8.47 -4.03 27.69
N VAL A 981 -8.79 -2.91 27.04
CA VAL A 981 -9.71 -1.91 27.59
C VAL A 981 -11.15 -2.43 27.61
N VAL A 982 -11.59 -3.12 26.57
CA VAL A 982 -12.94 -3.71 26.52
C VAL A 982 -13.09 -4.83 27.56
N SER A 983 -12.11 -5.74 27.65
CA SER A 983 -12.15 -6.83 28.63
C SER A 983 -12.13 -6.32 30.06
N LEU A 984 -11.28 -5.32 30.35
CA LEU A 984 -11.20 -4.71 31.67
C LEU A 984 -12.48 -3.94 32.03
N ALA A 985 -13.11 -3.24 31.07
CA ALA A 985 -14.37 -2.54 31.30
C ALA A 985 -15.51 -3.52 31.64
N VAL A 986 -15.61 -4.65 30.92
CA VAL A 986 -16.63 -5.69 31.17
C VAL A 986 -16.50 -6.28 32.58
N VAL A 987 -15.29 -6.60 33.05
CA VAL A 987 -15.12 -7.18 34.39
C VAL A 987 -15.27 -6.12 35.51
N LEU A 988 -14.77 -4.90 35.32
CA LEU A 988 -14.97 -3.80 36.29
C LEU A 988 -16.43 -3.30 36.33
N LYS A 989 -17.24 -3.57 35.30
CA LYS A 989 -18.67 -3.28 35.34
C LYS A 989 -19.40 -4.20 36.33
N GLN A 990 -18.93 -5.44 36.49
CA GLN A 990 -19.65 -6.52 37.18
C GLN A 990 -19.06 -6.90 38.55
N PHE A 991 -17.77 -6.64 38.82
CA PHE A 991 -17.11 -7.15 40.03
C PHE A 991 -16.31 -6.11 40.83
N GLU A 992 -16.37 -6.24 42.16
CA GLU A 992 -15.42 -5.66 43.11
C GLU A 992 -14.30 -6.65 43.40
N PHE A 993 -13.07 -6.27 43.03
CA PHE A 993 -11.87 -7.11 43.14
C PHE A 993 -11.06 -6.78 44.39
N ASN A 994 -10.68 -7.80 45.15
CA ASN A 994 -9.86 -7.67 46.36
C ASN A 994 -8.72 -8.71 46.34
N LEU A 995 -7.48 -8.29 46.55
CA LEU A 995 -6.32 -9.19 46.63
C LEU A 995 -6.46 -10.19 47.78
N VAL A 996 -5.95 -11.41 47.60
CA VAL A 996 -5.87 -12.40 48.69
C VAL A 996 -4.79 -11.99 49.69
N ALA A 997 -5.16 -11.88 50.97
CA ALA A 997 -4.27 -11.41 52.02
C ALA A 997 -3.05 -12.33 52.21
N GLY A 998 -1.85 -11.74 52.21
CA GLY A 998 -0.58 -12.46 52.41
C GLY A 998 0.00 -13.12 51.15
N GLN A 999 -0.59 -12.89 49.96
CA GLN A 999 -0.01 -13.35 48.70
C GLN A 999 1.22 -12.53 48.29
N ASP A 1000 2.28 -13.20 47.82
CA ASP A 1000 3.48 -12.56 47.25
C ASP A 1000 3.36 -12.41 45.72
N ILE A 1001 3.21 -11.17 45.26
CA ILE A 1001 3.15 -10.77 43.84
C ILE A 1001 4.57 -10.48 43.32
N GLY A 1002 5.42 -11.51 43.36
CA GLY A 1002 6.75 -11.47 42.74
C GLY A 1002 6.68 -11.29 41.22
N MET A 1003 7.77 -10.80 40.62
CA MET A 1003 7.93 -10.74 39.16
C MET A 1003 8.83 -11.88 38.66
N THR A 1004 8.32 -12.69 37.73
CA THR A 1004 9.06 -13.68 36.96
C THR A 1004 9.18 -13.22 35.50
N THR A 1005 10.29 -13.51 34.84
CA THR A 1005 10.49 -13.19 33.41
C THR A 1005 10.22 -14.39 32.52
N GLY A 1006 9.73 -14.11 31.31
CA GLY A 1006 9.73 -14.97 30.14
C GLY A 1006 9.91 -14.11 28.89
N ALA A 1007 9.04 -14.27 27.89
CA ALA A 1007 8.92 -13.26 26.83
C ALA A 1007 8.22 -11.97 27.31
N THR A 1008 7.37 -12.07 28.34
CA THR A 1008 6.76 -10.93 29.04
C THR A 1008 7.08 -10.96 30.55
N ILE A 1009 6.49 -10.06 31.33
CA ILE A 1009 6.59 -10.05 32.79
C ILE A 1009 5.37 -10.80 33.36
N HIS A 1010 5.60 -11.84 34.14
CA HIS A 1010 4.56 -12.67 34.76
C HIS A 1010 4.61 -12.54 36.27
N THR A 1011 3.50 -12.82 36.98
CA THR A 1011 3.59 -12.98 38.43
C THR A 1011 4.32 -14.28 38.78
N THR A 1012 4.99 -14.33 39.94
CA THR A 1012 5.71 -15.55 40.35
C THR A 1012 4.78 -16.69 40.78
N ASN A 1013 3.58 -16.37 41.27
CA ASN A 1013 2.68 -17.32 41.93
C ASN A 1013 1.21 -17.23 41.44
N GLY A 1014 0.93 -16.61 40.29
CA GLY A 1014 -0.43 -16.22 39.87
C GLY A 1014 -0.92 -14.93 40.54
N LEU A 1015 -2.11 -14.46 40.18
CA LEU A 1015 -2.76 -13.27 40.74
C LEU A 1015 -4.11 -13.65 41.37
N TYR A 1016 -4.10 -14.16 42.61
CA TYR A 1016 -5.30 -14.61 43.29
C TYR A 1016 -6.12 -13.43 43.83
N MET A 1017 -7.38 -13.33 43.39
CA MET A 1017 -8.32 -12.31 43.86
C MET A 1017 -9.62 -12.92 44.34
N ASN A 1018 -10.15 -12.33 45.42
CA ASN A 1018 -11.53 -12.46 45.84
C ASN A 1018 -12.40 -11.49 45.03
N MET A 1019 -13.62 -11.90 44.71
CA MET A 1019 -14.55 -11.18 43.85
C MET A 1019 -15.92 -11.11 44.50
N GLN A 1020 -16.61 -9.99 44.35
CA GLN A 1020 -18.01 -9.81 44.77
C GLN A 1020 -18.79 -9.11 43.64
N GLU A 1021 -20.06 -9.46 43.45
CA GLU A 1021 -20.92 -8.80 42.46
C GLU A 1021 -21.10 -7.30 42.81
N ARG A 1022 -20.92 -6.44 41.81
CA ARG A 1022 -20.84 -4.99 41.98
C ARG A 1022 -22.15 -4.31 41.62
N ILE A 1023 -22.83 -3.73 42.62
CA ILE A 1023 -24.03 -2.91 42.41
C ILE A 1023 -23.60 -1.49 41.95
N PRO A 1024 -23.98 -1.01 40.74
CA PRO A 1024 -23.57 0.30 40.25
C PRO A 1024 -24.11 1.46 41.09
N ALA A 1025 -23.28 2.48 41.33
CA ALA A 1025 -23.60 3.57 42.26
C ALA A 1025 -24.78 4.48 41.83
N THR A 1026 -25.24 4.38 40.59
CA THR A 1026 -26.46 5.05 40.09
C THR A 1026 -27.76 4.36 40.54
N ILE A 1027 -27.68 3.15 41.10
CA ILE A 1027 -28.76 2.57 41.91
C ILE A 1027 -28.48 3.00 43.35
N GLU A 1028 -29.28 3.93 43.88
CA GLU A 1028 -29.16 4.31 45.29
C GLU A 1028 -29.34 3.10 46.21
N LYS A 1029 -28.57 3.06 47.31
CA LYS A 1029 -28.75 2.08 48.39
C LYS A 1029 -30.17 2.08 48.98
N SER A 1030 -30.92 3.16 48.79
CA SER A 1030 -32.32 3.32 49.22
C SER A 1030 -33.27 2.24 48.67
N GLN A 1031 -33.01 1.65 47.50
CA GLN A 1031 -33.88 0.58 46.97
C GLN A 1031 -33.54 -0.83 47.48
N VAL A 1032 -32.29 -1.09 47.90
CA VAL A 1032 -31.88 -2.43 48.36
C VAL A 1032 -32.17 -2.62 49.86
N GLU A 1033 -32.08 -1.56 50.67
CA GLU A 1033 -32.51 -1.58 52.08
C GLU A 1033 -34.06 -1.56 52.25
N LEU A 1034 -34.81 -1.46 51.16
CA LEU A 1034 -36.28 -1.66 51.11
C LEU A 1034 -36.69 -3.03 50.57
N ALA A 1035 -35.72 -3.89 50.21
CA ALA A 1035 -35.94 -5.21 49.62
C ALA A 1035 -35.20 -6.35 50.36
N ARG A 1036 -34.73 -6.08 51.59
CA ARG A 1036 -34.13 -7.03 52.54
C ARG A 1036 -34.77 -6.89 53.91
#